data_AF-A0A7C6SQF3-F1
#
_entry.id   AF-A0A7C6SQF3-F1
#
_cell.length_a   1.000
_cell.length_b   1.000
_cell.length_c   1.000
_cell.angle_alpha   90.00
_cell.angle_beta   90.00
_cell.angle_gamma   90.00
#
_symmetry.space_group_name_H-M   'P 1'
#
loop_
_entity.id
_entity.type
_entity.pdbx_description
1 polymer ?
#
loop_
_entity_poly.entity_id
_entity_poly.type
_entity_poly.pdbx_seq_one_letter_code
_entity_poly.pdbx_strand_id
1 'polypeptide(L)'
;MNNSLTLSVKELAYRLGADLVGVANIERFANAPIKMSPQGILPSAKSVIVCAIHHPDAAIELDGEEHPQIMGPYRIQYIMNDKLDVISFKVGRYLSDMGYATVPLASSNIWRYRGYKELDAVFSPDMSHIYAAVCAGLGEVGWNGITMTPEFGARNRFISIITEAELEPTPLYHGEKLCDLCGECIRNCPTDAYRKEVNGTKSIVVEDKECKFCNKNLWRCAWGEHFDIDLDLPIPDVVDEKVLLDAIEKHGARGGEFGVCLKVCLPKHLRNWDKEYSRKSARRIRHVVPTDIPVHRAIYDRILMHANQWDLDSVHFMSAETLKNAGIDIKKALPDGVSAILFTARYPALDGEQQALEGKQVDQGEDTARKARMDILDWYHRIAQYGVDFTELDVCRELEKQGYSALPKTYMSHDAFRAACGVAADDAYDIRTSLVLTSAPLEDKAFSNLSRVQPQDNLTKQIRRIAMAKGADLFGVAPAQRIDQLAEQIKNVRRDEVILSATDLNPRMMAYDPVVTQVKRQIQGASDVLPGAKSVIVLGIHYPETATKRVGKPPAEAVGPYVFSQYEVNRLAGHLGYAVANALVSMGYKALYTHNLTGAGSTVGSPRGQFHDATCNALEAVAAGIGQMALNGSVVTDEYGIHQRFIAIVTDAELDANPVHGGMYDACAECGKCIAACPTAALREADRVNLNVDGAEISWLPVEANRCDWASKYALVSEEGNMYGGNFTNIECPEEITPDALADALRQHDHVFKFRPVTGERCIVVCPLFGDK
;
A
#
# COMPACT_ATOMS: atom_id res chain seq x y z
N MET A 1 25.30 -21.30 -0.68
CA MET A 1 24.99 -19.89 -0.33
C MET A 1 25.70 -18.94 -1.27
N ASN A 2 24.99 -17.95 -1.82
CA ASN A 2 25.52 -16.99 -2.80
C ASN A 2 25.72 -15.60 -2.15
N ASN A 3 26.96 -15.31 -1.73
CA ASN A 3 27.28 -14.04 -1.07
C ASN A 3 27.07 -12.82 -2.00
N SER A 4 27.41 -12.93 -3.30
CA SER A 4 27.22 -11.84 -4.25
C SER A 4 25.75 -11.46 -4.42
N LEU A 5 24.87 -12.46 -4.53
CA LEU A 5 23.41 -12.23 -4.59
C LEU A 5 22.88 -11.65 -3.28
N THR A 6 23.39 -12.13 -2.14
CA THR A 6 23.00 -11.60 -0.83
C THR A 6 23.34 -10.11 -0.71
N LEU A 7 24.52 -9.71 -1.16
CA LEU A 7 24.94 -8.31 -1.17
C LEU A 7 24.10 -7.46 -2.13
N SER A 8 23.75 -7.96 -3.33
CA SER A 8 22.91 -7.20 -4.27
C SER A 8 21.48 -6.99 -3.74
N VAL A 9 20.91 -8.00 -3.09
CA VAL A 9 19.60 -7.89 -2.41
C VAL A 9 19.65 -6.84 -1.30
N LYS A 10 20.69 -6.88 -0.45
CA LYS A 10 20.88 -5.88 0.62
C LYS A 10 21.03 -4.48 0.05
N GLU A 11 21.86 -4.31 -0.98
CA GLU A 11 22.07 -3.03 -1.66
C GLU A 11 20.75 -2.46 -2.20
N LEU A 12 19.95 -3.28 -2.86
CA LEU A 12 18.63 -2.88 -3.36
C LEU A 12 17.72 -2.43 -2.22
N ALA A 13 17.61 -3.22 -1.15
CA ALA A 13 16.76 -2.88 0.00
C ALA A 13 17.19 -1.56 0.67
N TYR A 14 18.50 -1.33 0.86
CA TYR A 14 19.02 -0.06 1.37
C TYR A 14 18.73 1.12 0.43
N ARG A 15 18.90 0.94 -0.88
CA ARG A 15 18.58 1.96 -1.89
C ARG A 15 17.09 2.31 -1.90
N LEU A 16 16.23 1.34 -1.63
CA LEU A 16 14.78 1.53 -1.51
C LEU A 16 14.37 2.19 -0.19
N GLY A 17 15.28 2.32 0.78
CA GLY A 17 15.07 3.04 2.02
C GLY A 17 14.98 2.18 3.27
N ALA A 18 15.43 0.92 3.28
CA ALA A 18 15.61 0.17 4.52
C ALA A 18 16.71 0.79 5.41
N ASP A 19 16.58 0.70 6.73
CA ASP A 19 17.63 1.03 7.69
C ASP A 19 18.46 -0.19 8.10
N LEU A 20 17.83 -1.37 8.15
CA LEU A 20 18.46 -2.64 8.50
C LEU A 20 17.97 -3.73 7.54
N VAL A 21 18.86 -4.64 7.18
CA VAL A 21 18.53 -5.81 6.34
C VAL A 21 19.19 -7.06 6.91
N GLY A 22 18.38 -8.01 7.31
CA GLY A 22 18.78 -9.32 7.82
C GLY A 22 18.37 -10.43 6.86
N VAL A 23 19.08 -11.55 6.90
CA VAL A 23 18.74 -12.76 6.16
C VAL A 23 18.72 -13.94 7.13
N ALA A 24 17.66 -14.72 7.10
CA ALA A 24 17.54 -15.98 7.82
C ALA A 24 17.57 -17.15 6.84
N ASN A 25 18.34 -18.18 7.13
CA ASN A 25 18.21 -19.49 6.50
C ASN A 25 16.92 -20.18 7.00
N ILE A 26 16.43 -21.15 6.22
CA ILE A 26 15.12 -21.73 6.48
C ILE A 26 15.05 -22.53 7.78
N GLU A 27 16.16 -23.13 8.21
CA GLU A 27 16.25 -23.97 9.42
C GLU A 27 15.91 -23.19 10.70
N ARG A 28 16.10 -21.85 10.70
CA ARG A 28 15.74 -20.98 11.83
C ARG A 28 14.24 -20.90 12.10
N PHE A 29 13.42 -21.37 11.15
CA PHE A 29 11.96 -21.42 11.28
C PHE A 29 11.44 -22.82 11.62
N ALA A 30 12.31 -23.79 11.94
CA ALA A 30 11.90 -25.18 12.22
C ALA A 30 10.87 -25.33 13.36
N ASN A 31 10.88 -24.40 14.32
CA ASN A 31 9.92 -24.37 15.44
C ASN A 31 8.69 -23.49 15.18
N ALA A 32 8.60 -22.84 14.02
CA ALA A 32 7.44 -22.02 13.68
C ALA A 32 6.23 -22.92 13.37
N PRO A 33 5.01 -22.57 13.81
CA PRO A 33 3.81 -23.27 13.38
C PRO A 33 3.73 -23.29 11.86
N ILE A 34 3.54 -24.48 11.25
CA ILE A 34 3.64 -24.63 9.79
C ILE A 34 2.72 -23.65 9.03
N LYS A 35 1.52 -23.36 9.56
CA LYS A 35 0.55 -22.40 8.97
C LYS A 35 0.91 -20.92 9.12
N MET A 36 1.98 -20.61 9.84
CA MET A 36 2.57 -19.27 10.02
C MET A 36 4.08 -19.25 9.71
N SER A 37 4.56 -20.24 8.96
CA SER A 37 5.98 -20.42 8.65
C SER A 37 6.27 -20.10 7.18
N PRO A 38 7.53 -19.80 6.82
CA PRO A 38 7.89 -19.58 5.42
C PRO A 38 7.60 -20.79 4.53
N GLN A 39 7.91 -22.02 5.00
CA GLN A 39 7.60 -23.27 4.27
C GLN A 39 6.10 -23.60 4.24
N GLY A 40 5.33 -23.00 5.14
CA GLY A 40 3.88 -22.92 5.06
C GLY A 40 3.39 -22.27 3.76
N ILE A 41 3.99 -21.13 3.43
CA ILE A 41 3.58 -20.29 2.30
C ILE A 41 4.25 -20.77 1.02
N LEU A 42 5.56 -20.95 1.04
CA LEU A 42 6.39 -21.44 -0.05
C LEU A 42 7.17 -22.68 0.42
N PRO A 43 6.69 -23.91 0.16
CA PRO A 43 7.30 -25.15 0.66
C PRO A 43 8.78 -25.33 0.32
N SER A 44 9.21 -24.77 -0.81
CA SER A 44 10.57 -24.82 -1.33
C SER A 44 11.49 -23.70 -0.82
N ALA A 45 10.99 -22.80 0.05
CA ALA A 45 11.75 -21.67 0.57
C ALA A 45 13.09 -22.11 1.17
N LYS A 46 14.15 -21.34 0.87
CA LYS A 46 15.51 -21.53 1.40
C LYS A 46 15.96 -20.38 2.27
N SER A 47 15.41 -19.18 2.07
CA SER A 47 15.79 -17.99 2.83
C SER A 47 14.61 -17.06 3.06
N VAL A 48 14.70 -16.28 4.14
CA VAL A 48 13.80 -15.17 4.44
C VAL A 48 14.62 -13.90 4.60
N ILE A 49 14.35 -12.91 3.77
CA ILE A 49 14.93 -11.56 3.87
C ILE A 49 14.04 -10.75 4.80
N VAL A 50 14.62 -10.01 5.73
CA VAL A 50 13.89 -9.11 6.63
C VAL A 50 14.46 -7.71 6.50
N CYS A 51 13.63 -6.76 6.11
CA CYS A 51 13.98 -5.34 6.04
C CYS A 51 13.31 -4.60 7.20
N ALA A 52 13.99 -3.60 7.75
CA ALA A 52 13.44 -2.74 8.80
C ALA A 52 13.55 -1.26 8.43
N ILE A 53 12.58 -0.47 8.89
CA ILE A 53 12.64 1.00 8.91
C ILE A 53 12.40 1.46 10.35
N HIS A 54 13.20 2.40 10.85
CA HIS A 54 12.99 2.99 12.16
C HIS A 54 12.03 4.18 12.11
N HIS A 55 11.29 4.38 13.21
CA HIS A 55 10.46 5.56 13.37
C HIS A 55 11.36 6.78 13.60
N PRO A 56 11.03 7.95 13.02
CA PRO A 56 11.64 9.22 13.43
C PRO A 56 11.49 9.41 14.94
N ASP A 57 12.59 9.70 15.63
CA ASP A 57 12.66 9.78 17.09
C ASP A 57 11.67 10.79 17.65
N ALA A 58 11.59 11.98 17.04
CA ALA A 58 10.73 13.05 17.53
C ALA A 58 9.25 12.67 17.42
N ALA A 59 8.86 11.88 16.41
CA ALA A 59 7.49 11.38 16.29
C ALA A 59 7.12 10.45 17.46
N ILE A 60 8.07 9.66 17.95
CA ILE A 60 7.85 8.78 19.10
C ILE A 60 7.94 9.54 20.42
N GLU A 61 8.90 10.44 20.56
CA GLU A 61 9.22 11.12 21.80
C GLU A 61 8.16 12.16 22.18
N LEU A 62 7.58 12.86 21.20
CA LEU A 62 6.72 14.03 21.42
C LEU A 62 5.22 13.74 21.24
N ASP A 63 4.82 12.69 20.51
CA ASP A 63 3.40 12.38 20.29
C ASP A 63 2.82 11.43 21.36
N GLY A 64 1.49 11.36 21.48
CA GLY A 64 0.81 10.54 22.50
C GLY A 64 1.07 10.99 23.96
N GLU A 65 1.60 12.20 24.15
CA GLU A 65 1.93 12.78 25.46
C GLU A 65 0.68 13.20 26.25
N GLU A 66 -0.37 13.67 25.58
CA GLU A 66 -1.67 13.96 26.19
C GLU A 66 -2.44 12.66 26.41
N HIS A 67 -2.84 12.01 25.32
CA HIS A 67 -3.61 10.77 25.33
C HIS A 67 -3.12 9.84 24.20
N PRO A 68 -3.06 8.51 24.39
CA PRO A 68 -2.61 7.59 23.34
C PRO A 68 -3.44 7.65 22.05
N GLN A 69 -4.75 7.93 22.14
CA GLN A 69 -5.64 8.10 20.97
C GLN A 69 -5.68 9.54 20.41
N ILE A 70 -4.73 10.40 20.80
CA ILE A 70 -4.46 11.68 20.14
C ILE A 70 -3.14 11.51 19.40
N MET A 71 -3.23 11.28 18.09
CA MET A 71 -2.10 10.94 17.22
C MET A 71 -1.98 11.86 16.01
N GLY A 72 -0.79 12.42 15.84
CA GLY A 72 -0.39 13.29 14.74
C GLY A 72 0.93 12.77 14.19
N PRO A 73 2.09 13.16 14.75
CA PRO A 73 3.40 12.68 14.33
C PRO A 73 3.52 11.15 14.18
N TYR A 74 2.94 10.37 15.10
CA TYR A 74 3.01 8.90 15.06
C TYR A 74 2.31 8.28 13.84
N ARG A 75 1.40 9.00 13.18
CA ARG A 75 0.76 8.54 11.94
C ARG A 75 1.76 8.24 10.83
N ILE A 76 3.00 8.75 10.94
CA ILE A 76 4.12 8.35 10.06
C ILE A 76 4.33 6.83 10.03
N GLN A 77 3.92 6.08 11.07
CA GLN A 77 3.96 4.62 11.08
C GLN A 77 3.16 3.99 9.91
N TYR A 78 2.03 4.59 9.51
CA TYR A 78 1.26 4.10 8.36
C TYR A 78 2.05 4.24 7.06
N ILE A 79 2.80 5.33 6.92
CA ILE A 79 3.69 5.58 5.79
C ILE A 79 4.87 4.61 5.81
N MET A 80 5.41 4.29 6.99
CA MET A 80 6.45 3.26 7.12
C MET A 80 5.95 1.89 6.65
N ASN A 81 4.70 1.52 6.93
CA ASN A 81 4.10 0.27 6.44
C ASN A 81 4.02 0.26 4.91
N ASP A 82 3.53 1.34 4.31
CA ASP A 82 3.46 1.45 2.86
C ASP A 82 4.87 1.46 2.21
N LYS A 83 5.86 2.09 2.85
CA LYS A 83 7.24 2.10 2.39
C LYS A 83 7.88 0.71 2.44
N LEU A 84 7.59 -0.04 3.51
CA LEU A 84 8.01 -1.43 3.64
C LEU A 84 7.35 -2.31 2.58
N ASP A 85 6.05 -2.10 2.29
CA ASP A 85 5.32 -2.79 1.21
C ASP A 85 6.03 -2.59 -0.15
N VAL A 86 6.45 -1.37 -0.49
CA VAL A 86 7.27 -1.10 -1.70
C VAL A 86 8.59 -1.87 -1.69
N ILE A 87 9.29 -1.90 -0.56
CA ILE A 87 10.55 -2.64 -0.42
C ILE A 87 10.32 -4.14 -0.67
N SER A 88 9.32 -4.72 0.01
CA SER A 88 8.97 -6.13 -0.11
C SER A 88 8.61 -6.49 -1.54
N PHE A 89 7.76 -5.69 -2.19
CA PHE A 89 7.33 -5.92 -3.57
C PHE A 89 8.50 -5.82 -4.56
N LYS A 90 9.32 -4.76 -4.49
CA LYS A 90 10.44 -4.56 -5.43
C LYS A 90 11.58 -5.55 -5.23
N VAL A 91 11.90 -5.93 -4.00
CA VAL A 91 12.87 -7.01 -3.73
C VAL A 91 12.32 -8.35 -4.19
N GLY A 92 11.02 -8.61 -3.97
CA GLY A 92 10.33 -9.80 -4.45
C GLY A 92 10.40 -9.96 -5.97
N ARG A 93 10.11 -8.88 -6.70
CA ARG A 93 10.25 -8.82 -8.15
C ARG A 93 11.67 -9.03 -8.63
N TYR A 94 12.63 -8.34 -8.02
CA TYR A 94 14.05 -8.49 -8.38
C TYR A 94 14.54 -9.94 -8.33
N LEU A 95 14.11 -10.71 -7.32
CA LEU A 95 14.45 -12.13 -7.23
C LEU A 95 13.64 -13.01 -8.18
N SER A 96 12.35 -12.69 -8.37
CA SER A 96 11.49 -13.36 -9.35
C SER A 96 12.04 -13.22 -10.77
N ASP A 97 12.48 -12.03 -11.16
CA ASP A 97 13.11 -11.74 -12.46
C ASP A 97 14.42 -12.51 -12.69
N MET A 98 15.03 -13.02 -11.62
CA MET A 98 16.21 -13.88 -11.68
C MET A 98 15.86 -15.38 -11.68
N GLY A 99 14.58 -15.72 -11.76
CA GLY A 99 14.08 -17.10 -11.79
C GLY A 99 13.93 -17.77 -10.42
N TYR A 100 14.00 -17.03 -9.31
CA TYR A 100 13.77 -17.58 -7.97
C TYR A 100 12.32 -17.42 -7.55
N ALA A 101 11.63 -18.53 -7.25
CA ALA A 101 10.28 -18.44 -6.70
C ALA A 101 10.31 -17.62 -5.40
N THR A 102 9.55 -16.53 -5.38
CA THR A 102 9.63 -15.52 -4.33
C THR A 102 8.25 -15.00 -3.99
N VAL A 103 7.93 -15.00 -2.70
CA VAL A 103 6.67 -14.51 -2.15
C VAL A 103 6.94 -13.28 -1.28
N PRO A 104 6.65 -12.08 -1.79
CA PRO A 104 6.72 -10.88 -0.97
C PRO A 104 5.47 -10.82 -0.07
N LEU A 105 5.61 -10.29 1.15
CA LEU A 105 4.52 -10.19 2.12
C LEU A 105 4.20 -8.73 2.43
N ALA A 106 2.95 -8.46 2.79
CA ALA A 106 2.50 -7.16 3.28
C ALA A 106 2.93 -6.92 4.73
N SER A 107 3.23 -5.67 5.06
CA SER A 107 3.64 -5.22 6.40
C SER A 107 2.58 -5.47 7.49
N SER A 108 1.29 -5.46 7.14
CA SER A 108 0.17 -5.56 8.09
C SER A 108 -1.18 -5.76 7.38
N ASN A 109 -2.25 -5.77 8.17
CA ASN A 109 -3.68 -5.73 7.80
C ASN A 109 -4.27 -6.99 7.18
N ILE A 110 -3.48 -8.04 6.97
CA ILE A 110 -3.98 -9.38 6.66
C ILE A 110 -3.76 -10.26 7.90
N TRP A 111 -4.85 -10.53 8.61
CA TRP A 111 -4.83 -11.25 9.89
C TRP A 111 -5.95 -12.27 9.97
N ARG A 112 -5.64 -13.41 10.57
CA ARG A 112 -6.64 -14.34 11.10
C ARG A 112 -6.92 -13.96 12.54
N TYR A 113 -8.02 -13.27 12.79
CA TYR A 113 -8.40 -12.85 14.14
C TYR A 113 -8.72 -14.04 15.05
N ARG A 114 -9.30 -15.09 14.47
CA ARG A 114 -9.71 -16.33 15.15
C ARG A 114 -8.75 -17.46 14.80
N GLY A 115 -8.78 -18.54 15.59
CA GLY A 115 -8.02 -19.76 15.31
C GLY A 115 -8.38 -20.34 13.93
N TYR A 116 -7.43 -21.02 13.29
CA TYR A 116 -7.61 -21.54 11.93
C TYR A 116 -7.09 -22.98 11.81
N LYS A 117 -8.01 -23.92 11.70
CA LYS A 117 -7.72 -25.37 11.68
C LYS A 117 -6.87 -25.76 12.88
N GLU A 118 -5.67 -26.33 12.67
CA GLU A 118 -4.76 -26.76 13.74
C GLU A 118 -3.97 -25.59 14.35
N LEU A 119 -4.07 -24.37 13.81
CA LEU A 119 -3.43 -23.18 14.35
C LEU A 119 -4.28 -22.59 15.49
N ASP A 120 -3.89 -22.90 16.72
CA ASP A 120 -4.46 -22.32 17.95
C ASP A 120 -3.79 -20.97 18.28
N ALA A 121 -4.07 -19.96 17.48
CA ALA A 121 -3.60 -18.59 17.70
C ALA A 121 -4.57 -17.55 17.14
N VAL A 122 -4.82 -16.50 17.93
CA VAL A 122 -5.62 -15.33 17.55
C VAL A 122 -4.71 -14.21 17.04
N PHE A 123 -5.27 -13.31 16.21
CA PHE A 123 -4.50 -12.23 15.55
C PHE A 123 -3.26 -12.74 14.81
N SER A 124 -3.40 -13.87 14.11
CA SER A 124 -2.30 -14.55 13.44
C SER A 124 -2.08 -13.97 12.04
N PRO A 125 -0.91 -13.40 11.72
CA PRO A 125 -0.56 -13.03 10.35
C PRO A 125 -0.21 -14.28 9.51
N ASP A 126 -0.01 -14.10 8.20
CA ASP A 126 0.54 -15.16 7.34
C ASP A 126 1.93 -15.62 7.85
N MET A 127 2.75 -14.68 8.31
CA MET A 127 4.02 -14.93 9.01
C MET A 127 4.34 -13.72 9.90
N SER A 128 4.91 -13.97 11.09
CA SER A 128 5.29 -12.88 11.99
C SER A 128 6.59 -12.21 11.56
N HIS A 129 6.51 -10.97 11.05
CA HIS A 129 7.70 -10.14 10.76
C HIS A 129 8.54 -9.86 12.01
N ILE A 130 7.89 -9.78 13.18
CA ILE A 130 8.54 -9.57 14.48
C ILE A 130 9.50 -10.74 14.77
N TYR A 131 9.02 -11.98 14.67
CA TYR A 131 9.83 -13.15 14.97
C TYR A 131 10.83 -13.46 13.83
N ALA A 132 10.46 -13.16 12.58
CA ALA A 132 11.38 -13.26 11.45
C ALA A 132 12.59 -12.34 11.62
N ALA A 133 12.44 -11.14 12.20
CA ALA A 133 13.57 -10.25 12.49
C ALA A 133 14.59 -10.85 13.47
N VAL A 134 14.13 -11.62 14.46
CA VAL A 134 15.03 -12.37 15.36
C VAL A 134 15.74 -13.49 14.60
N CYS A 135 14.98 -14.25 13.78
CA CYS A 135 15.56 -15.29 12.92
C CYS A 135 16.59 -14.71 11.93
N ALA A 136 16.40 -13.48 11.48
CA ALA A 136 17.30 -12.78 10.57
C ALA A 136 18.48 -12.08 11.28
N GLY A 137 18.65 -12.31 12.59
CA GLY A 137 19.77 -11.80 13.38
C GLY A 137 19.69 -10.32 13.73
N LEU A 138 18.57 -9.64 13.48
CA LEU A 138 18.44 -8.18 13.68
C LEU A 138 18.29 -7.77 15.15
N GLY A 139 17.97 -8.71 16.06
CA GLY A 139 17.74 -8.36 17.46
C GLY A 139 17.18 -9.46 18.36
N GLU A 140 16.44 -9.03 19.39
CA GLU A 140 15.81 -9.88 20.41
C GLU A 140 14.39 -9.43 20.72
N VAL A 141 13.51 -10.35 21.08
CA VAL A 141 12.15 -10.00 21.55
C VAL A 141 12.23 -9.38 22.95
N GLY A 142 11.64 -8.20 23.13
CA GLY A 142 11.45 -7.59 24.45
C GLY A 142 10.25 -8.18 25.20
N TRP A 143 10.13 -7.89 26.50
CA TRP A 143 9.03 -8.40 27.33
C TRP A 143 7.62 -8.09 26.77
N ASN A 144 7.49 -6.98 26.04
CA ASN A 144 6.24 -6.55 25.39
C ASN A 144 5.81 -7.43 24.19
N GLY A 145 6.69 -8.32 23.72
CA GLY A 145 6.48 -9.19 22.56
C GLY A 145 6.92 -8.58 21.23
N ILE A 146 7.61 -7.43 21.24
CA ILE A 146 8.11 -6.74 20.04
C ILE A 146 9.63 -6.94 19.95
N THR A 147 10.15 -7.16 18.74
CA THR A 147 11.58 -7.28 18.49
C THR A 147 12.25 -5.93 18.62
N MET A 148 13.28 -5.89 19.46
CA MET A 148 14.15 -4.76 19.69
C MET A 148 15.44 -4.95 18.90
N THR A 149 15.91 -3.91 18.21
CA THR A 149 17.25 -3.90 17.59
C THR A 149 18.23 -3.12 18.47
N PRO A 150 19.55 -3.38 18.40
CA PRO A 150 20.54 -2.64 19.18
C PRO A 150 20.63 -1.15 18.80
N GLU A 151 20.20 -0.76 17.60
CA GLU A 151 20.33 0.60 17.08
C GLU A 151 19.11 1.50 17.41
N PHE A 152 17.92 0.90 17.45
CA PHE A 152 16.65 1.64 17.49
C PHE A 152 15.66 1.07 18.53
N GLY A 153 16.00 -0.02 19.23
CA GLY A 153 15.10 -0.64 20.20
C GLY A 153 13.82 -1.16 19.55
N ALA A 154 12.68 -0.98 20.21
CA ALA A 154 11.38 -1.38 19.67
C ALA A 154 10.86 -0.41 18.58
N ARG A 155 11.55 0.71 18.33
CA ARG A 155 11.10 1.78 17.41
C ARG A 155 11.34 1.44 15.94
N ASN A 156 11.12 0.19 15.54
CA ASN A 156 11.24 -0.27 14.15
C ASN A 156 9.95 -0.92 13.67
N ARG A 157 9.72 -0.86 12.37
CA ARG A 157 8.76 -1.71 11.65
C ARG A 157 9.56 -2.67 10.76
N PHE A 158 9.07 -3.89 10.60
CA PHE A 158 9.74 -4.95 9.86
C PHE A 158 8.85 -5.47 8.74
N ILE A 159 9.46 -5.96 7.66
CA ILE A 159 8.77 -6.73 6.62
C ILE A 159 9.63 -7.88 6.15
N SER A 160 9.02 -8.91 5.58
CA SER A 160 9.70 -10.14 5.20
C SER A 160 9.39 -10.57 3.77
N ILE A 161 10.39 -11.12 3.09
CA ILE A 161 10.30 -11.69 1.74
C ILE A 161 10.78 -13.14 1.82
N ILE A 162 9.97 -14.09 1.34
CA ILE A 162 10.28 -15.52 1.35
C ILE A 162 10.76 -15.92 -0.03
N THR A 163 11.89 -16.63 -0.15
CA THR A 163 12.46 -16.97 -1.46
C THR A 163 13.14 -18.34 -1.48
N GLU A 164 13.17 -18.96 -2.67
CA GLU A 164 14.02 -20.11 -2.99
C GLU A 164 15.50 -19.74 -3.22
N ALA A 165 15.82 -18.44 -3.35
CA ALA A 165 17.20 -18.00 -3.44
C ALA A 165 17.96 -18.39 -2.16
N GLU A 166 19.09 -19.07 -2.32
CA GLU A 166 19.94 -19.50 -1.20
C GLU A 166 20.92 -18.39 -0.83
N LEU A 167 20.53 -17.57 0.14
CA LEU A 167 21.26 -16.39 0.58
C LEU A 167 22.10 -16.69 1.83
N GLU A 168 23.16 -15.91 2.04
CA GLU A 168 24.02 -16.03 3.21
C GLU A 168 23.28 -15.48 4.45
N PRO A 169 23.05 -16.30 5.50
CA PRO A 169 22.32 -15.87 6.68
C PRO A 169 23.13 -14.85 7.48
N THR A 170 22.47 -13.81 7.97
CA THR A 170 23.05 -12.89 8.95
C THR A 170 23.26 -13.65 10.27
N PRO A 171 24.43 -13.52 10.94
CA PRO A 171 24.64 -14.11 12.27
C PRO A 171 23.57 -13.67 13.28
N LEU A 172 23.18 -14.55 14.21
CA LEU A 172 22.26 -14.18 15.27
C LEU A 172 22.89 -13.09 16.18
N TYR A 173 22.05 -12.22 16.72
CA TYR A 173 22.50 -11.22 17.68
C TYR A 173 22.92 -11.90 19.00
N HIS A 174 24.16 -11.71 19.44
CA HIS A 174 24.66 -12.19 20.74
C HIS A 174 25.24 -11.05 21.61
N GLY A 175 24.84 -9.81 21.33
CA GLY A 175 25.27 -8.66 22.12
C GLY A 175 24.60 -8.58 23.50
N GLU A 176 24.72 -7.42 24.14
CA GLU A 176 24.08 -7.17 25.44
C GLU A 176 22.55 -7.37 25.38
N LYS A 177 21.96 -7.80 26.50
CA LYS A 177 20.51 -7.99 26.56
C LYS A 177 19.79 -6.67 26.28
N LEU A 178 18.99 -6.66 25.20
CA LEU A 178 18.28 -5.47 24.75
C LEU A 178 17.10 -5.10 25.68
N CYS A 179 16.42 -6.12 26.21
CA CYS A 179 15.41 -5.95 27.25
C CYS A 179 16.04 -6.22 28.62
N ASP A 180 16.10 -5.20 29.47
CA ASP A 180 16.60 -5.26 30.85
C ASP A 180 15.47 -5.40 31.89
N LEU A 181 14.27 -5.79 31.44
CA LEU A 181 13.06 -5.94 32.27
C LEU A 181 12.73 -4.70 33.11
N CYS A 182 13.00 -3.49 32.60
CA CYS A 182 12.75 -2.24 33.34
C CYS A 182 11.28 -2.01 33.75
N GLY A 183 10.33 -2.67 33.07
CA GLY A 183 8.89 -2.61 33.37
C GLY A 183 8.14 -1.39 32.84
N GLU A 184 8.76 -0.53 32.01
CA GLU A 184 8.08 0.66 31.46
C GLU A 184 6.87 0.30 30.59
N CYS A 185 6.97 -0.76 29.78
CA CYS A 185 5.84 -1.24 28.98
C CYS A 185 4.66 -1.73 29.83
N ILE A 186 4.94 -2.22 31.05
CA ILE A 186 3.91 -2.69 31.99
C ILE A 186 3.24 -1.48 32.66
N ARG A 187 4.04 -0.53 33.16
CA ARG A 187 3.54 0.66 33.89
C ARG A 187 2.66 1.57 33.03
N ASN A 188 2.95 1.65 31.73
CA ASN A 188 2.29 2.60 30.82
C ASN A 188 1.23 1.94 29.91
N CYS A 189 0.93 0.65 30.06
CA CYS A 189 -0.05 -0.01 29.21
C CYS A 189 -1.48 0.47 29.54
N PRO A 190 -2.19 1.13 28.59
CA PRO A 190 -3.50 1.73 28.89
C PRO A 190 -4.59 0.67 29.11
N THR A 191 -4.43 -0.51 28.51
CA THR A 191 -5.37 -1.63 28.66
C THR A 191 -5.00 -2.61 29.77
N ASP A 192 -3.88 -2.37 30.47
CA ASP A 192 -3.31 -3.25 31.49
C ASP A 192 -3.02 -4.71 31.04
N ALA A 193 -2.73 -4.89 29.74
CA ALA A 193 -2.56 -6.20 29.11
C ALA A 193 -1.36 -7.02 29.65
N TYR A 194 -0.44 -6.40 30.38
CA TYR A 194 0.72 -7.10 30.96
C TYR A 194 0.54 -7.53 32.43
N ARG A 195 -0.62 -7.22 33.05
CA ARG A 195 -0.95 -7.67 34.40
C ARG A 195 -2.28 -8.42 34.44
N LYS A 196 -3.28 -7.97 33.68
CA LYS A 196 -4.57 -8.66 33.56
C LYS A 196 -4.54 -9.73 32.47
N GLU A 197 -5.15 -10.87 32.78
CA GLU A 197 -5.35 -11.98 31.83
C GLU A 197 -4.04 -12.50 31.19
N VAL A 198 -2.92 -12.40 31.91
CA VAL A 198 -1.63 -12.92 31.46
C VAL A 198 -1.56 -14.42 31.70
N ASN A 199 -1.32 -15.19 30.64
CA ASN A 199 -1.18 -16.64 30.70
C ASN A 199 0.30 -17.06 30.66
N GLY A 200 1.05 -16.63 31.67
CA GLY A 200 2.49 -16.92 31.80
C GLY A 200 3.33 -16.26 30.71
N THR A 201 4.25 -17.03 30.12
CA THR A 201 5.19 -16.56 29.10
C THR A 201 5.15 -17.41 27.85
N LYS A 202 5.40 -16.79 26.71
CA LYS A 202 5.73 -17.48 25.45
C LYS A 202 7.23 -17.42 25.21
N SER A 203 7.76 -18.39 24.47
CA SER A 203 9.14 -18.38 24.01
C SER A 203 9.24 -18.66 22.51
N ILE A 204 10.24 -18.07 21.87
CA ILE A 204 10.73 -18.49 20.56
C ILE A 204 12.13 -19.05 20.75
N VAL A 205 12.41 -20.20 20.13
CA VAL A 205 13.72 -20.85 20.14
C VAL A 205 14.25 -20.88 18.71
N VAL A 206 15.37 -20.19 18.49
CA VAL A 206 16.06 -20.07 17.20
C VAL A 206 17.49 -20.51 17.42
N GLU A 207 17.89 -21.62 16.80
CA GLU A 207 19.19 -22.26 17.04
C GLU A 207 19.43 -22.49 18.55
N ASP A 208 20.49 -21.93 19.13
CA ASP A 208 20.85 -22.01 20.54
C ASP A 208 20.19 -20.92 21.42
N LYS A 209 19.36 -20.06 20.82
CA LYS A 209 18.83 -18.86 21.47
C LYS A 209 17.34 -18.97 21.80
N GLU A 210 17.01 -18.80 23.08
CA GLU A 210 15.62 -18.67 23.56
C GLU A 210 15.28 -17.21 23.92
N CYS A 211 14.21 -16.67 23.33
CA CYS A 211 13.64 -15.37 23.71
C CYS A 211 12.28 -15.57 24.41
N LYS A 212 12.18 -15.19 25.69
CA LYS A 212 10.93 -15.27 26.49
C LYS A 212 10.24 -13.90 26.59
N PHE A 213 8.92 -13.88 26.48
CA PHE A 213 8.11 -12.66 26.57
C PHE A 213 6.73 -12.94 27.19
N CYS A 214 6.01 -11.87 27.54
CA CYS A 214 4.70 -11.96 28.17
C CYS A 214 3.65 -12.60 27.25
N ASN A 215 2.92 -13.60 27.75
CA ASN A 215 1.76 -14.15 27.06
C ASN A 215 0.49 -13.38 27.45
N LYS A 216 0.35 -12.18 26.89
CA LYS A 216 -0.79 -11.29 27.13
C LYS A 216 -2.05 -11.74 26.38
N ASN A 217 -3.22 -11.40 26.91
CA ASN A 217 -4.47 -11.49 26.15
C ASN A 217 -4.48 -10.44 25.02
N LEU A 218 -4.46 -10.91 23.77
CA LEU A 218 -4.45 -10.03 22.59
C LEU A 218 -5.79 -9.32 22.37
N TRP A 219 -6.92 -9.88 22.78
CA TRP A 219 -8.22 -9.19 22.74
C TRP A 219 -8.25 -7.98 23.66
N ARG A 220 -7.72 -8.09 24.88
CA ARG A 220 -7.51 -6.93 25.77
C ARG A 220 -6.59 -5.89 25.13
N CYS A 221 -5.49 -6.32 24.51
CA CYS A 221 -4.54 -5.42 23.84
C CYS A 221 -5.17 -4.71 22.62
N ALA A 222 -6.18 -5.32 22.00
CA ALA A 222 -6.84 -4.86 20.79
C ALA A 222 -7.92 -3.78 21.03
N TRP A 223 -8.28 -3.49 22.29
CA TRP A 223 -9.33 -2.55 22.68
C TRP A 223 -9.23 -1.20 21.94
N GLY A 224 -8.11 -0.48 22.12
CA GLY A 224 -7.85 0.78 21.42
C GLY A 224 -7.20 0.58 20.05
N GLU A 225 -6.21 -0.32 19.94
CA GLU A 225 -5.38 -0.46 18.74
C GLU A 225 -6.11 -1.04 17.50
N HIS A 226 -7.03 -2.01 17.67
CA HIS A 226 -7.69 -2.69 16.54
C HIS A 226 -9.19 -2.40 16.44
N PHE A 227 -9.84 -2.19 17.58
CA PHE A 227 -11.27 -1.89 17.65
C PHE A 227 -11.55 -0.40 17.84
N ASP A 228 -10.51 0.43 17.97
CA ASP A 228 -10.62 1.90 18.07
C ASP A 228 -11.54 2.36 19.22
N ILE A 229 -11.74 1.53 20.25
CA ILE A 229 -12.63 1.82 21.39
C ILE A 229 -11.92 2.81 22.32
N ASP A 230 -12.68 3.72 22.90
CA ASP A 230 -12.16 4.72 23.83
C ASP A 230 -11.46 4.07 25.04
N LEU A 231 -10.19 4.44 25.29
CA LEU A 231 -9.38 3.98 26.42
C LEU A 231 -9.80 4.58 27.76
N ASP A 232 -10.60 5.66 27.76
CA ASP A 232 -11.15 6.26 28.98
C ASP A 232 -12.35 5.45 29.54
N LEU A 233 -12.88 4.50 28.77
CA LEU A 233 -13.96 3.62 29.21
C LEU A 233 -13.48 2.56 30.21
N PRO A 234 -14.32 2.13 31.15
CA PRO A 234 -13.98 1.03 32.05
C PRO A 234 -13.82 -0.27 31.26
N ILE A 235 -12.60 -0.81 31.24
CA ILE A 235 -12.30 -2.10 30.59
C ILE A 235 -12.68 -3.24 31.55
N PRO A 236 -13.58 -4.17 31.16
CA PRO A 236 -13.97 -5.32 31.99
C PRO A 236 -12.78 -6.19 32.39
N ASP A 237 -12.93 -7.04 33.40
CA ASP A 237 -11.84 -7.92 33.88
C ASP A 237 -11.48 -9.04 32.90
N VAL A 238 -12.44 -9.49 32.10
CA VAL A 238 -12.24 -10.46 31.02
C VAL A 238 -12.59 -9.77 29.70
N VAL A 239 -11.69 -9.83 28.72
CA VAL A 239 -11.90 -9.24 27.39
C VAL A 239 -11.73 -10.31 26.33
N ASP A 240 -12.80 -10.58 25.60
CA ASP A 240 -12.81 -11.44 24.42
C ASP A 240 -13.38 -10.69 23.22
N GLU A 241 -13.52 -11.37 22.09
CA GLU A 241 -14.09 -10.79 20.87
C GLU A 241 -15.49 -10.22 21.09
N LYS A 242 -16.36 -10.94 21.83
CA LYS A 242 -17.74 -10.51 22.06
C LYS A 242 -17.77 -9.22 22.88
N VAL A 243 -16.95 -9.12 23.92
CA VAL A 243 -16.84 -7.92 24.74
C VAL A 243 -16.45 -6.71 23.89
N LEU A 244 -15.51 -6.86 22.96
CA LEU A 244 -15.11 -5.76 22.06
C LEU A 244 -16.23 -5.36 21.10
N LEU A 245 -16.92 -6.33 20.50
CA LEU A 245 -18.05 -6.08 19.60
C LEU A 245 -19.22 -5.39 20.32
N ASP A 246 -19.59 -5.86 21.52
CA ASP A 246 -20.63 -5.22 22.34
C ASP A 246 -20.22 -3.78 22.73
N ALA A 247 -18.94 -3.57 23.04
CA ALA A 247 -18.44 -2.27 23.46
C ALA A 247 -18.43 -1.25 22.31
N ILE A 248 -17.97 -1.62 21.11
CA ILE A 248 -18.02 -0.72 19.95
C ILE A 248 -19.46 -0.46 19.50
N GLU A 249 -20.36 -1.44 19.56
CA GLU A 249 -21.78 -1.24 19.24
C GLU A 249 -22.42 -0.23 20.21
N LYS A 250 -22.10 -0.33 21.50
CA LYS A 250 -22.68 0.53 22.54
C LYS A 250 -22.08 1.94 22.57
N HIS A 251 -20.76 2.07 22.35
CA HIS A 251 -20.01 3.30 22.60
C HIS A 251 -19.46 3.97 21.33
N GLY A 252 -19.47 3.27 20.20
CA GLY A 252 -18.82 3.71 18.97
C GLY A 252 -17.29 3.61 19.04
N ALA A 253 -16.64 4.07 17.98
CA ALA A 253 -15.20 4.18 17.91
C ALA A 253 -14.74 5.61 18.24
N ARG A 254 -13.64 5.73 19.00
CA ARG A 254 -12.90 6.98 19.21
C ARG A 254 -11.84 7.20 18.14
N GLY A 255 -11.16 6.14 17.71
CA GLY A 255 -10.07 6.16 16.73
C GLY A 255 -8.82 5.42 17.22
N GLY A 256 -7.83 5.32 16.32
CA GLY A 256 -6.61 4.55 16.56
C GLY A 256 -5.77 5.03 17.75
N GLU A 257 -4.91 4.14 18.23
CA GLU A 257 -4.07 4.32 19.42
C GLU A 257 -2.57 4.39 19.07
N PHE A 258 -1.82 5.21 19.81
CA PHE A 258 -0.37 5.18 19.81
C PHE A 258 0.09 3.91 20.54
N GLY A 259 0.89 3.06 19.91
CA GLY A 259 1.50 1.90 20.55
C GLY A 259 2.38 2.26 21.76
N VAL A 260 1.81 2.42 22.95
CA VAL A 260 2.52 2.97 24.13
C VAL A 260 3.68 2.08 24.54
N CYS A 261 3.53 0.76 24.40
CA CYS A 261 4.59 -0.19 24.68
C CYS A 261 5.78 -0.09 23.72
N LEU A 262 5.60 0.46 22.52
CA LEU A 262 6.67 0.84 21.59
C LEU A 262 7.31 2.16 22.03
N LYS A 263 6.48 3.16 22.40
CA LYS A 263 6.95 4.49 22.86
C LYS A 263 8.02 4.41 23.94
N VAL A 264 7.72 3.63 24.98
CA VAL A 264 8.51 3.57 26.21
C VAL A 264 9.57 2.47 26.21
N CYS A 265 9.61 1.61 25.19
CA CYS A 265 10.52 0.47 25.15
C CYS A 265 11.78 0.77 24.34
N LEU A 266 12.88 1.00 25.08
CA LEU A 266 14.18 1.31 24.52
C LEU A 266 15.28 0.55 25.29
N PRO A 267 16.33 0.01 24.63
CA PRO A 267 17.47 -0.63 25.31
C PRO A 267 18.17 0.30 26.29
N LYS A 268 18.77 -0.26 27.36
CA LYS A 268 19.42 0.52 28.42
C LYS A 268 20.49 1.48 27.87
N HIS A 269 21.31 1.04 26.91
CA HIS A 269 22.38 1.85 26.31
C HIS A 269 21.88 2.99 25.42
N LEU A 270 20.60 2.99 25.04
CA LEU A 270 20.00 4.02 24.21
C LEU A 270 19.16 5.03 25.00
N ARG A 271 18.95 4.87 26.31
CA ARG A 271 18.04 5.74 27.09
C ARG A 271 18.70 7.03 27.55
N ASN A 272 18.12 8.16 27.18
CA ASN A 272 18.35 9.45 27.80
C ASN A 272 17.05 9.99 28.41
N TRP A 273 16.98 10.13 29.74
CA TRP A 273 15.78 10.62 30.41
C TRP A 273 15.78 12.14 30.49
N ASP A 274 15.05 12.76 29.58
CA ASP A 274 14.86 14.21 29.49
C ASP A 274 13.36 14.51 29.60
N LYS A 275 12.90 14.76 30.82
CA LYS A 275 11.47 14.93 31.15
C LYS A 275 10.91 16.27 30.70
N GLU A 276 11.76 17.25 30.40
CA GLU A 276 11.34 18.54 29.84
C GLU A 276 10.99 18.38 28.35
N TYR A 277 11.63 17.44 27.65
CA TYR A 277 11.36 17.13 26.25
C TYR A 277 10.29 16.04 26.06
N SER A 278 10.38 14.92 26.78
CA SER A 278 9.43 13.80 26.69
C SER A 278 9.03 13.31 28.08
N ARG A 279 7.74 13.44 28.43
CA ARG A 279 7.30 13.13 29.81
C ARG A 279 7.16 11.62 30.01
N LYS A 280 6.67 10.88 29.01
CA LYS A 280 6.37 9.45 29.12
C LYS A 280 7.54 8.53 28.74
N SER A 281 8.36 8.89 27.75
CA SER A 281 9.44 8.03 27.24
C SER A 281 10.84 8.60 27.46
N ALA A 282 11.84 7.73 27.51
CA ALA A 282 13.22 8.16 27.34
C ALA A 282 13.45 8.60 25.89
N ARG A 283 14.26 9.64 25.70
CA ARG A 283 14.80 9.98 24.38
C ARG A 283 15.82 8.94 23.96
N ARG A 284 15.95 8.72 22.66
CA ARG A 284 16.99 7.83 22.12
C ARG A 284 18.32 8.57 22.01
N ILE A 285 19.37 7.99 22.59
CA ILE A 285 20.75 8.38 22.34
C ILE A 285 21.08 7.98 20.90
N ARG A 286 21.36 8.98 20.05
CA ARG A 286 21.73 8.76 18.65
C ARG A 286 23.21 8.39 18.53
N HIS A 287 23.55 7.67 17.47
CA HIS A 287 24.94 7.28 17.16
C HIS A 287 25.77 8.42 16.58
N VAL A 288 25.11 9.53 16.20
CA VAL A 288 25.73 10.71 15.60
C VAL A 288 25.24 11.93 16.37
N VAL A 289 26.17 12.84 16.66
CA VAL A 289 25.90 14.13 17.30
C VAL A 289 26.12 15.22 16.24
N PRO A 290 25.20 16.18 16.10
CA PRO A 290 25.38 17.26 15.14
C PRO A 290 26.57 18.14 15.52
N THR A 291 27.28 18.65 14.51
CA THR A 291 28.38 19.60 14.67
C THR A 291 27.89 21.04 14.61
N ASP A 292 28.65 21.99 15.17
CA ASP A 292 28.35 23.43 15.10
C ASP A 292 28.70 24.10 13.75
N ILE A 293 29.16 23.32 12.77
CA ILE A 293 29.43 23.82 11.40
C ILE A 293 28.16 23.78 10.53
N PRO A 294 28.11 24.54 9.41
CA PRO A 294 26.96 24.56 8.51
C PRO A 294 26.57 23.17 7.99
N VAL A 295 25.27 22.96 7.76
CA VAL A 295 24.73 21.71 7.21
C VAL A 295 25.41 21.40 5.87
N HIS A 296 25.96 20.21 5.76
CA HIS A 296 26.71 19.79 4.57
C HIS A 296 25.81 19.79 3.32
N ARG A 297 26.30 20.37 2.20
CA ARG A 297 25.53 20.54 0.96
C ARG A 297 24.88 19.24 0.45
N ALA A 298 25.56 18.10 0.62
CA ALA A 298 25.06 16.80 0.18
C ALA A 298 23.76 16.37 0.90
N ILE A 299 23.42 16.96 2.05
CA ILE A 299 22.12 16.76 2.71
C ILE A 299 21.01 17.39 1.88
N TYR A 300 21.20 18.62 1.42
CA TYR A 300 20.25 19.27 0.51
C TYR A 300 20.08 18.44 -0.77
N ASP A 301 21.18 18.00 -1.38
CA ASP A 301 21.13 17.18 -2.60
C ASP A 301 20.35 15.88 -2.38
N ARG A 302 20.57 15.18 -1.26
CA ARG A 302 19.83 13.94 -0.95
C ARG A 302 18.34 14.20 -0.69
N ILE A 303 17.99 15.30 -0.01
CA ILE A 303 16.59 15.71 0.18
C ILE A 303 15.92 15.95 -1.18
N LEU A 304 16.60 16.62 -2.11
CA LEU A 304 16.10 16.84 -3.46
C LEU A 304 16.00 15.53 -4.26
N MET A 305 16.94 14.60 -4.07
CA MET A 305 16.88 13.27 -4.70
C MET A 305 15.66 12.47 -4.22
N HIS A 306 15.33 12.50 -2.92
CA HIS A 306 14.12 11.88 -2.39
C HIS A 306 12.86 12.50 -3.00
N ALA A 307 12.80 13.83 -3.08
CA ALA A 307 11.68 14.53 -3.71
C ALA A 307 11.54 14.18 -5.21
N ASN A 308 12.65 14.13 -5.95
CA ASN A 308 12.66 13.77 -7.37
C ASN A 308 12.29 12.30 -7.63
N GLN A 309 12.61 11.39 -6.70
CA GLN A 309 12.24 9.98 -6.81
C GLN A 309 10.72 9.79 -6.91
N TRP A 310 9.96 10.65 -6.24
CA TRP A 310 8.49 10.63 -6.16
C TRP A 310 7.81 11.75 -6.95
N ASP A 311 8.53 12.32 -7.92
CA ASP A 311 8.02 13.32 -8.87
C ASP A 311 7.38 14.54 -8.20
N LEU A 312 7.96 15.00 -7.08
CA LEU A 312 7.52 16.21 -6.40
C LEU A 312 7.75 17.46 -7.26
N ASP A 313 6.95 18.48 -7.02
CA ASP A 313 7.01 19.76 -7.72
C ASP A 313 8.11 20.68 -7.15
N SER A 314 8.12 20.85 -5.82
CA SER A 314 9.06 21.76 -5.18
C SER A 314 9.42 21.39 -3.74
N VAL A 315 10.56 21.90 -3.29
CA VAL A 315 11.07 21.79 -1.91
C VAL A 315 11.50 23.17 -1.44
N HIS A 316 11.00 23.58 -0.29
CA HIS A 316 11.28 24.88 0.33
C HIS A 316 11.89 24.70 1.71
N PHE A 317 13.10 25.17 1.88
CA PHE A 317 13.83 25.23 3.14
C PHE A 317 13.60 26.60 3.77
N MET A 318 13.15 26.64 5.02
CA MET A 318 12.85 27.86 5.76
C MET A 318 13.76 27.95 6.99
N SER A 319 14.57 29.00 7.05
CA SER A 319 15.47 29.29 8.16
C SER A 319 14.72 29.73 9.42
N ALA A 320 15.42 29.77 10.55
CA ALA A 320 14.89 30.30 11.80
C ALA A 320 14.43 31.77 11.66
N GLU A 321 15.10 32.56 10.83
CA GLU A 321 14.76 33.97 10.58
C GLU A 321 13.45 34.08 9.80
N THR A 322 13.28 33.29 8.73
CA THR A 322 12.05 33.25 7.93
C THR A 322 10.85 32.83 8.79
N LEU A 323 11.00 31.78 9.60
CA LEU A 323 9.93 31.32 10.50
C LEU A 323 9.55 32.40 11.52
N LYS A 324 10.54 33.06 12.12
CA LYS A 324 10.32 34.15 13.07
C LYS A 324 9.59 35.33 12.41
N ASN A 325 10.01 35.74 11.22
CA ASN A 325 9.40 36.84 10.48
C ASN A 325 7.96 36.53 10.05
N ALA A 326 7.67 35.25 9.78
CA ALA A 326 6.31 34.77 9.52
C ALA A 326 5.46 34.54 10.78
N GLY A 327 6.01 34.77 11.98
CA GLY A 327 5.30 34.55 13.25
C GLY A 327 5.07 33.07 13.59
N ILE A 328 5.84 32.17 12.98
CA ILE A 328 5.71 30.72 13.14
C ILE A 328 6.66 30.25 14.25
N ASP A 329 6.09 29.89 15.40
CA ASP A 329 6.85 29.32 16.52
C ASP A 329 6.81 27.78 16.48
N ILE A 330 7.78 27.19 15.79
CA ILE A 330 7.89 25.73 15.66
C ILE A 330 8.29 25.04 16.97
N LYS A 331 8.80 25.78 17.97
CA LYS A 331 9.24 25.18 19.24
C LYS A 331 8.09 24.61 20.08
N LYS A 332 6.86 25.03 19.78
CA LYS A 332 5.64 24.45 20.34
C LYS A 332 5.43 22.99 19.94
N ALA A 333 5.92 22.61 18.75
CA ALA A 333 5.81 21.25 18.23
C ALA A 333 7.12 20.47 18.37
N LEU A 334 8.27 21.11 18.17
CA LEU A 334 9.61 20.52 18.29
C LEU A 334 10.48 21.42 19.18
N PRO A 335 10.69 21.10 20.48
CA PRO A 335 11.32 22.02 21.44
C PRO A 335 12.73 22.52 21.04
N ASP A 336 13.52 21.66 20.38
CA ASP A 336 14.85 21.95 19.83
C ASP A 336 14.82 22.38 18.35
N GLY A 337 13.64 22.68 17.82
CA GLY A 337 13.43 23.06 16.42
C GLY A 337 14.08 24.40 16.06
N VAL A 338 14.68 24.43 14.88
CA VAL A 338 15.41 25.59 14.32
C VAL A 338 14.85 25.99 12.96
N SER A 339 14.57 25.03 12.08
CA SER A 339 14.15 25.28 10.70
C SER A 339 13.03 24.32 10.26
N ALA A 340 12.48 24.54 9.07
CA ALA A 340 11.45 23.69 8.50
C ALA A 340 11.67 23.44 7.01
N ILE A 341 11.15 22.32 6.51
CA ILE A 341 11.20 21.94 5.09
C ILE A 341 9.77 21.61 4.63
N LEU A 342 9.29 22.33 3.63
CA LEU A 342 8.01 22.08 2.98
C LEU A 342 8.21 21.37 1.64
N PHE A 343 7.50 20.26 1.46
CA PHE A 343 7.44 19.50 0.22
C PHE A 343 6.13 19.78 -0.48
N THR A 344 6.14 19.92 -1.81
CA THR A 344 4.91 20.08 -2.59
C THR A 344 4.83 19.09 -3.75
N ALA A 345 3.67 18.50 -3.95
CA ALA A 345 3.27 17.82 -5.18
C ALA A 345 2.12 18.59 -5.82
N ARG A 346 2.13 18.73 -7.14
CA ARG A 346 1.02 19.34 -7.89
C ARG A 346 0.39 18.33 -8.82
N TYR A 347 -0.91 18.47 -9.05
CA TYR A 347 -1.61 17.77 -10.11
C TYR A 347 -2.71 18.67 -10.69
N PRO A 348 -3.07 18.48 -11.97
CA PRO A 348 -4.08 19.32 -12.61
C PRO A 348 -5.38 19.35 -11.79
N ALA A 349 -5.88 20.55 -11.50
CA ALA A 349 -7.26 20.74 -11.10
C ALA A 349 -8.14 20.59 -12.34
N LEU A 350 -9.32 19.96 -12.23
CA LEU A 350 -10.26 19.95 -13.35
C LEU A 350 -10.91 21.35 -13.46
N ASP A 351 -11.01 21.86 -14.69
CA ASP A 351 -11.56 23.18 -15.04
C ASP A 351 -12.68 23.66 -14.09
N GLY A 352 -12.44 24.73 -13.32
CA GLY A 352 -13.39 25.72 -12.75
C GLY A 352 -14.66 25.30 -11.98
N GLU A 353 -15.16 24.07 -12.08
CA GLU A 353 -16.42 23.60 -11.50
C GLU A 353 -16.26 23.04 -10.08
N GLN A 354 -15.03 23.01 -9.57
CA GLN A 354 -14.74 22.61 -8.19
C GLN A 354 -15.35 23.59 -7.16
N GLN A 355 -15.66 24.84 -7.56
CA GLN A 355 -16.31 25.84 -6.69
C GLN A 355 -17.82 25.61 -6.47
N ALA A 356 -18.42 24.55 -7.05
CA ALA A 356 -19.80 24.16 -6.74
C ALA A 356 -19.92 23.07 -5.65
N LEU A 357 -18.79 22.62 -5.06
CA LEU A 357 -18.70 21.39 -4.27
C LEU A 357 -18.82 21.55 -2.74
N GLU A 358 -18.96 22.76 -2.21
CA GLU A 358 -19.34 22.95 -0.80
C GLU A 358 -20.85 23.21 -0.67
N GLY A 359 -21.61 22.18 -0.29
CA GLY A 359 -22.95 22.36 0.31
C GLY A 359 -24.18 22.09 -0.55
N LYS A 360 -24.11 21.35 -1.67
CA LYS A 360 -25.32 20.91 -2.40
C LYS A 360 -25.48 19.38 -2.42
N GLN A 361 -26.67 18.91 -2.02
CA GLN A 361 -27.10 17.53 -2.19
C GLN A 361 -26.97 17.12 -3.67
N VAL A 362 -26.33 15.98 -3.90
CA VAL A 362 -26.19 15.36 -5.23
C VAL A 362 -27.54 14.72 -5.60
N ASP A 363 -28.14 15.19 -6.69
CA ASP A 363 -29.37 14.61 -7.25
C ASP A 363 -29.06 13.32 -8.03
N GLN A 364 -29.96 12.33 -7.97
CA GLN A 364 -29.69 10.91 -8.29
C GLN A 364 -29.68 10.57 -9.80
N GLY A 365 -29.56 11.54 -10.70
CA GLY A 365 -29.70 11.31 -12.15
C GLY A 365 -28.54 11.77 -13.05
N GLU A 366 -27.75 12.77 -12.66
CA GLU A 366 -26.98 13.57 -13.63
C GLU A 366 -25.45 13.39 -13.61
N ASP A 367 -24.89 12.38 -12.91
CA ASP A 367 -23.55 12.57 -12.35
C ASP A 367 -22.54 11.41 -12.46
N THR A 368 -22.63 10.62 -13.53
CA THR A 368 -21.82 9.40 -13.70
C THR A 368 -20.49 9.66 -14.42
N ALA A 369 -20.46 10.55 -15.43
CA ALA A 369 -19.22 11.06 -16.00
C ALA A 369 -18.40 11.82 -14.95
N ARG A 370 -19.07 12.52 -14.02
CA ARG A 370 -18.44 13.11 -12.83
C ARG A 370 -17.84 12.04 -11.94
N LYS A 371 -18.53 10.93 -11.66
CA LYS A 371 -17.99 9.83 -10.84
C LYS A 371 -16.71 9.21 -11.43
N ALA A 372 -16.66 9.01 -12.75
CA ALA A 372 -15.44 8.53 -13.43
C ALA A 372 -14.28 9.54 -13.34
N ARG A 373 -14.58 10.84 -13.53
CA ARG A 373 -13.59 11.91 -13.33
C ARG A 373 -13.14 12.04 -11.88
N MET A 374 -14.02 11.80 -10.91
CA MET A 374 -13.69 11.77 -9.48
C MET A 374 -12.76 10.61 -9.12
N ASP A 375 -12.91 9.43 -9.73
CA ASP A 375 -11.98 8.31 -9.53
C ASP A 375 -10.55 8.70 -9.99
N ILE A 376 -10.42 9.30 -11.18
CA ILE A 376 -9.14 9.81 -11.69
C ILE A 376 -8.51 10.78 -10.67
N LEU A 377 -9.27 11.77 -10.20
CA LEU A 377 -8.78 12.76 -9.24
C LEU A 377 -8.43 12.15 -7.87
N ASP A 378 -9.20 11.18 -7.37
CA ASP A 378 -8.89 10.49 -6.13
C ASP A 378 -7.53 9.76 -6.23
N TRP A 379 -7.22 9.16 -7.38
CA TRP A 379 -5.90 8.57 -7.61
C TRP A 379 -4.79 9.60 -7.70
N TYR A 380 -4.98 10.71 -8.42
CA TYR A 380 -4.02 11.82 -8.41
C TYR A 380 -3.75 12.32 -6.99
N HIS A 381 -4.81 12.53 -6.20
CA HIS A 381 -4.68 12.90 -4.80
C HIS A 381 -3.87 11.88 -4.01
N ARG A 382 -4.25 10.60 -4.08
CA ARG A 382 -3.60 9.52 -3.33
C ARG A 382 -2.12 9.40 -3.67
N ILE A 383 -1.78 9.39 -4.96
CA ILE A 383 -0.38 9.26 -5.41
C ILE A 383 0.44 10.50 -5.07
N ALA A 384 -0.11 11.71 -5.23
CA ALA A 384 0.57 12.94 -4.82
C ALA A 384 0.82 12.98 -3.31
N GLN A 385 -0.17 12.58 -2.49
CA GLN A 385 -0.03 12.47 -1.04
C GLN A 385 1.02 11.42 -0.66
N TYR A 386 0.99 10.26 -1.31
CA TYR A 386 1.96 9.19 -1.11
C TYR A 386 3.40 9.67 -1.37
N GLY A 387 3.62 10.42 -2.45
CA GLY A 387 4.93 10.97 -2.79
C GLY A 387 5.48 11.96 -1.75
N VAL A 388 4.65 12.91 -1.28
CA VAL A 388 5.09 13.87 -0.25
C VAL A 388 5.32 13.19 1.10
N ASP A 389 4.53 12.16 1.44
CA ASP A 389 4.65 11.42 2.69
C ASP A 389 5.90 10.53 2.74
N PHE A 390 6.23 9.89 1.62
CA PHE A 390 7.43 9.08 1.51
C PHE A 390 8.68 9.95 1.60
N THR A 391 8.64 11.11 0.95
CA THR A 391 9.73 12.10 1.04
C THR A 391 9.87 12.63 2.47
N GLU A 392 8.77 12.95 3.14
CA GLU A 392 8.77 13.38 4.54
C GLU A 392 9.42 12.33 5.46
N LEU A 393 9.06 11.05 5.34
CA LEU A 393 9.65 9.95 6.11
C LEU A 393 11.16 9.81 5.84
N ASP A 394 11.56 9.73 4.57
CA ASP A 394 12.95 9.51 4.18
C ASP A 394 13.84 10.70 4.60
N VAL A 395 13.34 11.93 4.47
CA VAL A 395 14.08 13.15 4.88
C VAL A 395 14.25 13.23 6.40
N CYS A 396 13.22 12.91 7.19
CA CYS A 396 13.38 12.83 8.64
C CYS A 396 14.53 11.90 9.04
N ARG A 397 14.57 10.71 8.43
CA ARG A 397 15.62 9.72 8.68
C ARG A 397 16.99 10.17 8.18
N GLU A 398 17.04 10.89 7.06
CA GLU A 398 18.30 11.44 6.54
C GLU A 398 18.89 12.52 7.45
N LEU A 399 18.04 13.37 8.04
CA LEU A 399 18.45 14.36 9.04
C LEU A 399 18.91 13.70 10.35
N GLU A 400 18.22 12.65 10.80
CA GLU A 400 18.59 11.91 12.02
C GLU A 400 19.93 11.18 11.88
N LYS A 401 20.29 10.71 10.69
CA LYS A 401 21.65 10.16 10.42
C LYS A 401 22.75 11.20 10.65
N GLN A 402 22.44 12.49 10.60
CA GLN A 402 23.36 13.59 10.93
C GLN A 402 23.25 14.05 12.39
N GLY A 403 22.39 13.40 13.19
CA GLY A 403 22.17 13.71 14.60
C GLY A 403 21.07 14.75 14.87
N TYR A 404 20.50 15.36 13.84
CA TYR A 404 19.42 16.36 14.01
C TYR A 404 18.09 15.69 14.35
N SER A 405 17.35 16.26 15.29
CA SER A 405 15.92 15.94 15.50
C SER A 405 15.10 16.36 14.28
N ALA A 406 14.17 15.51 13.85
CA ALA A 406 13.25 15.78 12.74
C ALA A 406 11.84 15.25 13.08
N LEU A 407 10.83 16.11 12.98
CA LEU A 407 9.44 15.81 13.32
C LEU A 407 8.58 15.83 12.04
N PRO A 408 8.06 14.66 11.61
CA PRO A 408 7.06 14.57 10.55
C PRO A 408 5.65 14.76 11.11
N LYS A 409 4.65 14.92 10.23
CA LYS A 409 3.22 14.87 10.54
C LYS A 409 2.84 15.75 11.73
N THR A 410 3.47 16.92 11.83
CA THR A 410 3.22 17.90 12.88
C THR A 410 1.75 18.32 12.91
N TYR A 411 1.23 18.65 14.08
CA TYR A 411 -0.12 19.21 14.25
C TYR A 411 -0.26 20.64 13.71
N MET A 412 0.85 21.28 13.31
CA MET A 412 0.84 22.63 12.78
C MET A 412 0.21 22.66 11.37
N SER A 413 -0.66 23.64 11.11
CA SER A 413 -1.19 23.87 9.76
C SER A 413 -0.07 24.25 8.80
N HIS A 414 -0.12 23.68 7.58
CA HIS A 414 0.83 23.98 6.52
C HIS A 414 0.60 25.36 5.90
N ASP A 415 -0.55 26.01 6.10
CA ASP A 415 -0.92 27.26 5.42
C ASP A 415 0.04 28.40 5.75
N ALA A 416 0.45 28.52 7.01
CA ALA A 416 1.41 29.54 7.43
C ALA A 416 2.79 29.33 6.78
N PHE A 417 3.22 28.07 6.65
CA PHE A 417 4.50 27.73 6.02
C PHE A 417 4.45 27.96 4.50
N ARG A 418 3.33 27.58 3.85
CA ARG A 418 3.06 27.89 2.44
C ARG A 418 3.15 29.38 2.17
N ALA A 419 2.50 30.20 3.00
CA ALA A 419 2.57 31.65 2.90
C ALA A 419 4.00 32.17 3.10
N ALA A 420 4.74 31.63 4.07
CA ALA A 420 6.12 32.04 4.35
C ALA A 420 7.11 31.75 3.20
N CYS A 421 6.85 30.72 2.38
CA CYS A 421 7.68 30.38 1.22
C CYS A 421 7.06 30.74 -0.14
N GLY A 422 5.94 31.47 -0.15
CA GLY A 422 5.30 31.93 -1.39
C GLY A 422 4.59 30.85 -2.21
N VAL A 423 4.20 29.73 -1.58
CA VAL A 423 3.40 28.67 -2.22
C VAL A 423 1.92 29.00 -2.09
N ALA A 424 1.39 29.76 -3.05
CA ALA A 424 -0.03 30.14 -3.10
C ALA A 424 -0.93 28.98 -3.55
N ALA A 425 -2.26 29.18 -3.45
CA ALA A 425 -3.22 28.35 -4.17
C ALA A 425 -3.12 28.64 -5.69
N ASP A 426 -3.51 27.66 -6.50
CA ASP A 426 -3.44 27.72 -7.96
C ASP A 426 -4.76 27.15 -8.51
N ASP A 427 -5.53 27.96 -9.23
CA ASP A 427 -6.84 27.53 -9.75
C ASP A 427 -6.72 26.42 -10.81
N ALA A 428 -5.52 26.26 -11.41
CA ALA A 428 -5.25 25.22 -12.39
C ALA A 428 -4.66 23.95 -11.79
N TYR A 429 -4.20 23.99 -10.53
CA TYR A 429 -3.51 22.87 -9.90
C TYR A 429 -3.84 22.73 -8.41
N ASP A 430 -4.22 21.52 -8.02
CA ASP A 430 -4.24 21.14 -6.62
C ASP A 430 -2.80 20.94 -6.10
N ILE A 431 -2.56 21.41 -4.87
CA ILE A 431 -1.24 21.32 -4.23
C ILE A 431 -1.33 20.49 -2.96
N ARG A 432 -0.61 19.37 -2.93
CA ARG A 432 -0.41 18.54 -1.73
C ARG A 432 0.90 18.88 -1.06
N THR A 433 0.90 18.85 0.26
CA THR A 433 2.06 19.26 1.05
C THR A 433 2.34 18.32 2.21
N SER A 434 3.61 18.14 2.51
CA SER A 434 4.11 17.56 3.77
C SER A 434 5.19 18.46 4.35
N LEU A 435 5.39 18.39 5.67
CA LEU A 435 6.19 19.37 6.41
C LEU A 435 7.08 18.66 7.44
N VAL A 436 8.38 18.90 7.35
CA VAL A 436 9.35 18.44 8.34
C VAL A 436 9.81 19.63 9.17
N LEU A 437 9.64 19.55 10.49
CA LEU A 437 10.30 20.48 11.43
C LEU A 437 11.63 19.86 11.87
N THR A 438 12.69 20.64 11.97
CA THR A 438 14.01 20.09 12.33
C THR A 438 14.86 21.02 13.17
N SER A 439 15.72 20.42 13.99
CA SER A 439 16.81 21.10 14.70
C SER A 439 18.00 21.47 13.79
N ALA A 440 18.03 20.99 12.56
CA ALA A 440 19.08 21.36 11.60
C ALA A 440 19.04 22.88 11.31
N PRO A 441 20.17 23.60 11.34
CA PRO A 441 20.21 25.02 11.01
C PRO A 441 20.24 25.24 9.50
N LEU A 442 19.10 25.01 8.84
CA LEU A 442 18.98 25.11 7.39
C LEU A 442 18.86 26.58 6.94
N GLU A 443 19.58 26.93 5.88
CA GLU A 443 19.44 28.19 5.16
C GLU A 443 18.18 28.21 4.26
N ASP A 444 17.66 29.41 4.00
CA ASP A 444 16.54 29.61 3.08
C ASP A 444 16.93 29.23 1.65
N LYS A 445 16.25 28.23 1.09
CA LYS A 445 16.44 27.75 -0.29
C LYS A 445 15.10 27.28 -0.84
N ALA A 446 14.84 27.55 -2.11
CA ALA A 446 13.66 27.04 -2.80
C ALA A 446 14.10 26.39 -4.10
N PHE A 447 13.62 25.16 -4.32
CA PHE A 447 13.82 24.42 -5.55
C PHE A 447 12.44 24.08 -6.11
N SER A 448 12.11 24.66 -7.26
CA SER A 448 10.85 24.42 -7.96
C SER A 448 11.10 23.73 -9.29
N ASN A 449 10.03 23.18 -9.88
CA ASN A 449 10.10 22.47 -11.16
C ASN A 449 11.05 21.26 -11.11
N LEU A 450 11.12 20.55 -9.97
CA LEU A 450 12.04 19.43 -9.77
C LEU A 450 11.83 18.31 -10.79
N SER A 451 10.56 18.06 -11.14
CA SER A 451 10.16 17.02 -12.08
C SER A 451 10.07 17.50 -13.53
N ARG A 452 10.59 18.71 -13.84
CA ARG A 452 10.48 19.30 -15.19
C ARG A 452 11.40 18.58 -16.17
N VAL A 453 10.83 18.16 -17.29
CA VAL A 453 11.54 17.54 -18.39
C VAL A 453 11.40 18.39 -19.65
N GLN A 454 12.52 18.60 -20.37
CA GLN A 454 12.49 19.30 -21.66
C GLN A 454 12.20 18.30 -22.79
N PRO A 455 11.40 18.67 -23.79
CA PRO A 455 11.10 17.78 -24.92
C PRO A 455 12.36 17.51 -25.77
N GLN A 456 12.44 16.30 -26.33
CA GLN A 456 13.45 15.87 -27.30
C GLN A 456 12.81 15.58 -28.66
N ASP A 457 13.63 15.55 -29.72
CA ASP A 457 13.17 15.35 -31.11
C ASP A 457 12.32 14.10 -31.34
N ASN A 458 12.53 13.02 -30.57
CA ASN A 458 11.66 11.84 -30.59
C ASN A 458 10.96 11.66 -29.24
N LEU A 459 9.74 12.19 -29.17
CA LEU A 459 8.93 12.19 -27.95
C LEU A 459 8.58 10.76 -27.49
N THR A 460 8.19 9.86 -28.40
CA THR A 460 7.84 8.46 -28.07
C THR A 460 8.99 7.75 -27.34
N LYS A 461 10.21 7.85 -27.85
CA LYS A 461 11.41 7.24 -27.24
C LYS A 461 11.74 7.90 -25.90
N GLN A 462 11.55 9.22 -25.77
CA GLN A 462 11.77 9.92 -24.52
C GLN A 462 10.80 9.44 -23.44
N ILE A 463 9.49 9.40 -23.74
CA ILE A 463 8.47 8.93 -22.80
C ILE A 463 8.70 7.47 -22.41
N ARG A 464 9.04 6.59 -23.37
CA ARG A 464 9.42 5.20 -23.07
C ARG A 464 10.59 5.12 -22.09
N ARG A 465 11.64 5.92 -22.27
CA ARG A 465 12.80 5.94 -21.34
C ARG A 465 12.39 6.38 -19.94
N ILE A 466 11.54 7.40 -19.83
CA ILE A 466 11.05 7.89 -18.53
C ILE A 466 10.23 6.79 -17.84
N ALA A 467 9.27 6.19 -18.54
CA ALA A 467 8.43 5.11 -18.00
C ALA A 467 9.27 3.92 -17.51
N MET A 468 10.23 3.46 -18.32
CA MET A 468 11.11 2.34 -17.98
C MET A 468 12.02 2.67 -16.79
N ALA A 469 12.57 3.90 -16.73
CA ALA A 469 13.39 4.34 -15.59
C ALA A 469 12.59 4.43 -14.28
N LYS A 470 11.27 4.67 -14.35
CA LYS A 470 10.37 4.71 -13.20
C LYS A 470 9.84 3.32 -12.79
N GLY A 471 10.07 2.29 -13.60
CA GLY A 471 9.78 0.89 -13.27
C GLY A 471 8.64 0.24 -14.05
N ALA A 472 8.24 0.80 -15.20
CA ALA A 472 7.38 0.09 -16.14
C ALA A 472 8.11 -1.11 -16.76
N ASP A 473 7.41 -2.22 -16.92
CA ASP A 473 7.90 -3.44 -17.56
C ASP A 473 7.48 -3.51 -19.04
N LEU A 474 6.31 -2.95 -19.33
CA LEU A 474 5.68 -2.97 -20.65
C LEU A 474 5.31 -1.55 -21.06
N PHE A 475 5.38 -1.26 -22.36
CA PHE A 475 5.08 0.03 -22.94
C PHE A 475 4.44 -0.16 -24.31
N GLY A 476 3.23 0.39 -24.48
CA GLY A 476 2.53 0.43 -25.75
C GLY A 476 1.89 1.79 -25.97
N VAL A 477 1.66 2.13 -27.24
CA VAL A 477 0.98 3.35 -27.66
C VAL A 477 -0.11 3.02 -28.67
N ALA A 478 -1.31 3.53 -28.44
CA ALA A 478 -2.43 3.50 -29.37
C ALA A 478 -2.80 4.93 -29.80
N PRO A 479 -3.26 5.16 -31.04
CA PRO A 479 -3.95 6.40 -31.41
C PRO A 479 -5.22 6.57 -30.57
N ALA A 480 -5.54 7.78 -30.14
CA ALA A 480 -6.77 8.05 -29.37
C ALA A 480 -8.03 7.59 -30.12
N GLN A 481 -8.06 7.80 -31.44
CA GLN A 481 -9.16 7.36 -32.31
C GLN A 481 -9.39 5.84 -32.26
N ARG A 482 -8.33 5.03 -32.13
CA ARG A 482 -8.44 3.57 -32.00
C ARG A 482 -9.19 3.19 -30.73
N ILE A 483 -8.89 3.87 -29.62
CA ILE A 483 -9.58 3.67 -28.33
C ILE A 483 -11.02 4.17 -28.39
N ASP A 484 -11.28 5.30 -29.04
CA ASP A 484 -12.65 5.83 -29.23
C ASP A 484 -13.53 4.84 -30.02
N GLN A 485 -13.01 4.28 -31.12
CA GLN A 485 -13.73 3.27 -31.91
C GLN A 485 -13.98 1.97 -31.15
N LEU A 486 -13.02 1.55 -30.33
CA LEU A 486 -13.15 0.41 -29.44
C LEU A 486 -14.23 0.69 -28.37
N ALA A 487 -14.24 1.88 -27.76
CA ALA A 487 -15.25 2.29 -26.79
C ALA A 487 -16.68 2.25 -27.36
N GLU A 488 -16.89 2.67 -28.61
CA GLU A 488 -18.21 2.56 -29.27
C GLU A 488 -18.67 1.11 -29.44
N GLN A 489 -17.76 0.18 -29.72
CA GLN A 489 -18.11 -1.25 -29.78
C GLN A 489 -18.46 -1.78 -28.38
N ILE A 490 -17.69 -1.43 -27.35
CA ILE A 490 -17.97 -1.83 -25.97
C ILE A 490 -19.31 -1.25 -25.48
N LYS A 491 -19.65 0.00 -25.84
CA LYS A 491 -20.96 0.62 -25.56
C LYS A 491 -22.11 -0.25 -26.07
N ASN A 492 -21.98 -0.82 -27.27
CA ASN A 492 -23.01 -1.72 -27.82
C ASN A 492 -23.12 -3.03 -27.05
N VAL A 493 -21.99 -3.61 -26.63
CA VAL A 493 -21.94 -4.87 -25.86
C VAL A 493 -22.53 -4.68 -24.45
N ARG A 494 -22.24 -3.56 -23.79
CA ARG A 494 -22.63 -3.28 -22.39
C ARG A 494 -23.76 -2.23 -22.25
N ARG A 495 -24.55 -2.00 -23.30
CA ARG A 495 -25.51 -0.88 -23.41
C ARG A 495 -26.57 -0.81 -22.29
N ASP A 496 -26.97 -1.98 -21.79
CA ASP A 496 -28.06 -2.17 -20.82
C ASP A 496 -27.50 -2.52 -19.42
N GLU A 497 -26.18 -2.47 -19.22
CA GLU A 497 -25.55 -2.87 -17.97
C GLU A 497 -25.73 -1.82 -16.86
N VAL A 498 -26.23 -2.27 -15.72
CA VAL A 498 -26.37 -1.49 -14.48
C VAL A 498 -25.47 -2.10 -13.43
N ILE A 499 -24.66 -1.28 -12.77
CA ILE A 499 -23.71 -1.66 -11.72
C ILE A 499 -24.29 -1.31 -10.36
N LEU A 500 -24.21 -2.25 -9.43
CA LEU A 500 -24.56 -2.05 -8.02
C LEU A 500 -23.32 -1.65 -7.22
N SER A 501 -23.40 -0.50 -6.55
CA SER A 501 -22.34 0.02 -5.68
C SER A 501 -22.86 0.16 -4.26
N ALA A 502 -22.25 -0.53 -3.31
CA ALA A 502 -22.62 -0.48 -1.89
C ALA A 502 -21.58 0.29 -1.06
N THR A 503 -22.06 1.13 -0.15
CA THR A 503 -21.26 1.84 0.86
C THR A 503 -21.73 1.45 2.25
N ASP A 504 -20.80 1.21 3.17
CA ASP A 504 -21.10 0.98 4.59
C ASP A 504 -21.17 2.31 5.33
N LEU A 505 -22.28 2.59 6.01
CA LEU A 505 -22.42 3.79 6.85
C LEU A 505 -21.84 3.60 8.25
N ASN A 506 -21.67 2.35 8.69
CA ASN A 506 -21.15 2.07 10.02
C ASN A 506 -19.61 2.06 10.05
N PRO A 507 -19.02 2.41 11.21
CA PRO A 507 -17.61 2.17 11.47
C PRO A 507 -17.18 0.72 11.25
N ARG A 508 -15.85 0.52 11.23
CA ARG A 508 -15.21 -0.81 11.23
C ARG A 508 -15.68 -1.62 12.44
N MET A 509 -15.63 -2.95 12.36
CA MET A 509 -15.99 -3.87 13.45
C MET A 509 -17.46 -3.84 13.91
N MET A 510 -18.34 -3.04 13.28
CA MET A 510 -19.80 -3.05 13.53
C MET A 510 -20.55 -3.83 12.44
N ALA A 511 -21.86 -4.07 12.61
CA ALA A 511 -22.70 -4.59 11.53
C ALA A 511 -22.61 -3.71 10.28
N TYR A 512 -22.67 -4.30 9.09
CA TYR A 512 -22.67 -3.54 7.83
C TYR A 512 -24.01 -2.81 7.69
N ASP A 513 -23.99 -1.49 7.49
CA ASP A 513 -25.17 -0.70 7.19
C ASP A 513 -25.15 -0.22 5.73
N PRO A 514 -25.72 -1.01 4.80
CA PRO A 514 -25.50 -0.81 3.38
C PRO A 514 -26.39 0.28 2.78
N VAL A 515 -25.76 1.21 2.08
CA VAL A 515 -26.43 2.05 1.07
C VAL A 515 -26.05 1.54 -0.30
N VAL A 516 -27.00 0.91 -0.98
CA VAL A 516 -26.81 0.38 -2.34
C VAL A 516 -27.34 1.36 -3.37
N THR A 517 -26.51 1.69 -4.35
CA THR A 517 -26.83 2.58 -5.46
C THR A 517 -26.73 1.83 -6.78
N GLN A 518 -27.60 2.18 -7.72
CA GLN A 518 -27.58 1.67 -9.09
C GLN A 518 -26.98 2.71 -10.01
N VAL A 519 -26.02 2.30 -10.84
CA VAL A 519 -25.34 3.19 -11.77
C VAL A 519 -25.27 2.53 -13.14
N LYS A 520 -25.81 3.18 -14.18
CA LYS A 520 -25.61 2.70 -15.56
C LYS A 520 -24.12 2.75 -15.91
N ARG A 521 -23.56 1.63 -16.38
CA ARG A 521 -22.13 1.60 -16.74
C ARG A 521 -21.83 2.66 -17.80
N GLN A 522 -20.79 3.44 -17.55
CA GLN A 522 -20.28 4.40 -18.52
C GLN A 522 -19.07 3.80 -19.22
N ILE A 523 -19.14 3.78 -20.54
CA ILE A 523 -18.01 3.42 -21.40
C ILE A 523 -17.51 4.70 -22.05
N GLN A 524 -16.21 4.95 -21.94
CA GLN A 524 -15.60 6.21 -22.37
C GLN A 524 -14.48 5.96 -23.38
N GLY A 525 -14.34 6.85 -24.35
CA GLY A 525 -13.19 6.92 -25.22
C GLY A 525 -12.07 7.79 -24.63
N ALA A 526 -10.94 7.81 -25.32
CA ALA A 526 -9.85 8.75 -25.04
C ALA A 526 -10.34 10.21 -25.15
N SER A 527 -11.16 10.51 -26.16
CA SER A 527 -11.69 11.86 -26.39
C SER A 527 -12.71 12.32 -25.33
N ASP A 528 -13.38 11.39 -24.64
CA ASP A 528 -14.30 11.69 -23.53
C ASP A 528 -13.54 12.10 -22.26
N VAL A 529 -12.36 11.49 -22.03
CA VAL A 529 -11.47 11.78 -20.90
C VAL A 529 -10.69 13.07 -21.14
N LEU A 530 -10.10 13.24 -22.33
CA LEU A 530 -9.32 14.42 -22.69
C LEU A 530 -9.74 14.92 -24.08
N PRO A 531 -10.50 16.02 -24.18
CA PRO A 531 -10.83 16.63 -25.45
C PRO A 531 -9.58 17.02 -26.24
N GLY A 532 -9.48 16.55 -27.49
CA GLY A 532 -8.30 16.74 -28.33
C GLY A 532 -7.18 15.71 -28.12
N ALA A 533 -7.46 14.61 -27.40
CA ALA A 533 -6.55 13.48 -27.29
C ALA A 533 -6.09 12.99 -28.67
N LYS A 534 -4.79 12.70 -28.78
CA LYS A 534 -4.16 12.16 -29.99
C LYS A 534 -3.59 10.76 -29.76
N SER A 535 -3.09 10.50 -28.55
CA SER A 535 -2.46 9.22 -28.21
C SER A 535 -2.90 8.73 -26.83
N VAL A 536 -2.89 7.42 -26.67
CA VAL A 536 -3.02 6.72 -25.38
C VAL A 536 -1.77 5.88 -25.17
N ILE A 537 -1.02 6.18 -24.12
CA ILE A 537 0.11 5.37 -23.66
C ILE A 537 -0.43 4.36 -22.66
N VAL A 538 -0.10 3.08 -22.83
CA VAL A 538 -0.40 2.04 -21.85
C VAL A 538 0.90 1.50 -21.28
N LEU A 539 1.02 1.53 -19.95
CA LEU A 539 2.18 1.00 -19.24
C LEU A 539 1.74 -0.22 -18.44
N GLY A 540 2.54 -1.28 -18.50
CA GLY A 540 2.32 -2.48 -17.70
C GLY A 540 3.40 -2.64 -16.63
N ILE A 541 2.99 -3.14 -15.47
CA ILE A 541 3.86 -3.50 -14.37
C ILE A 541 3.55 -4.92 -13.92
N HIS A 542 4.56 -5.79 -13.89
CA HIS A 542 4.40 -7.18 -13.47
C HIS A 542 4.48 -7.31 -11.94
N TYR A 543 3.95 -8.42 -11.41
CA TYR A 543 4.10 -8.81 -10.00
C TYR A 543 4.59 -10.27 -9.89
N PRO A 544 5.22 -10.69 -8.77
CA PRO A 544 5.74 -12.05 -8.63
C PRO A 544 4.63 -13.11 -8.70
N GLU A 545 4.64 -13.89 -9.78
CA GLU A 545 3.63 -14.94 -10.05
C GLU A 545 3.56 -16.04 -8.98
N THR A 546 4.63 -16.23 -8.20
CA THR A 546 4.67 -17.23 -7.13
C THR A 546 3.58 -16.97 -6.08
N ALA A 547 3.28 -15.71 -5.78
CA ALA A 547 2.20 -15.36 -4.86
C ALA A 547 0.85 -15.92 -5.37
N THR A 548 0.55 -15.74 -6.66
CA THR A 548 -0.64 -16.31 -7.32
C THR A 548 -0.62 -17.84 -7.29
N LYS A 549 0.53 -18.46 -7.60
CA LYS A 549 0.68 -19.93 -7.60
C LYS A 549 0.45 -20.56 -6.23
N ARG A 550 0.53 -19.80 -5.13
CA ARG A 550 0.41 -20.31 -3.75
C ARG A 550 -0.91 -19.98 -3.06
N VAL A 551 -1.79 -19.19 -3.69
CA VAL A 551 -3.11 -18.82 -3.14
C VAL A 551 -3.89 -20.05 -2.69
N GLY A 552 -4.27 -20.10 -1.41
CA GLY A 552 -5.11 -21.15 -0.84
C GLY A 552 -4.48 -22.55 -0.83
N LYS A 553 -3.20 -22.70 -1.17
CA LYS A 553 -2.53 -24.02 -1.22
C LYS A 553 -1.93 -24.43 0.13
N PRO A 554 -2.00 -25.72 0.51
CA PRO A 554 -1.38 -26.20 1.73
C PRO A 554 0.16 -26.05 1.67
N PRO A 555 0.86 -25.93 2.82
CA PRO A 555 0.30 -26.12 4.16
C PRO A 555 -0.37 -24.89 4.81
N ALA A 556 0.05 -23.65 4.48
CA ALA A 556 -0.49 -22.45 5.12
C ALA A 556 -1.81 -21.95 4.53
N GLU A 557 -2.08 -22.27 3.26
CA GLU A 557 -3.27 -21.83 2.54
C GLU A 557 -3.40 -20.31 2.50
N ALA A 558 -2.26 -19.60 2.49
CA ALA A 558 -2.23 -18.14 2.51
C ALA A 558 -2.79 -17.53 1.22
N VAL A 559 -3.59 -16.48 1.35
CA VAL A 559 -4.14 -15.68 0.23
C VAL A 559 -3.57 -14.25 0.26
N GLY A 560 -3.21 -13.78 1.46
CA GLY A 560 -2.64 -12.45 1.69
C GLY A 560 -1.53 -12.02 0.75
N PRO A 561 -0.54 -12.87 0.41
CA PRO A 561 0.55 -12.47 -0.47
C PRO A 561 0.10 -12.09 -1.89
N TYR A 562 -0.96 -12.72 -2.40
CA TYR A 562 -1.53 -12.36 -3.70
C TYR A 562 -2.28 -11.03 -3.60
N VAL A 563 -3.16 -10.87 -2.61
CA VAL A 563 -3.91 -9.62 -2.37
C VAL A 563 -2.96 -8.44 -2.21
N PHE A 564 -1.86 -8.65 -1.48
CA PHE A 564 -0.76 -7.71 -1.35
C PHE A 564 -0.17 -7.31 -2.71
N SER A 565 0.23 -8.31 -3.49
CA SER A 565 0.81 -8.08 -4.81
C SER A 565 -0.13 -7.25 -5.69
N GLN A 566 -1.45 -7.46 -5.58
CA GLN A 566 -2.45 -6.73 -6.36
C GLN A 566 -2.65 -5.26 -5.95
N TYR A 567 -2.78 -4.95 -4.66
CA TYR A 567 -2.94 -3.54 -4.28
C TYR A 567 -1.63 -2.76 -4.48
N GLU A 568 -0.48 -3.40 -4.28
CA GLU A 568 0.82 -2.73 -4.38
C GLU A 568 1.20 -2.46 -5.82
N VAL A 569 0.93 -3.40 -6.75
CA VAL A 569 1.14 -3.17 -8.18
C VAL A 569 0.24 -2.04 -8.70
N ASN A 570 -1.00 -1.91 -8.21
CA ASN A 570 -1.91 -0.81 -8.57
C ASN A 570 -1.40 0.57 -8.09
N ARG A 571 -0.85 0.64 -6.87
CA ARG A 571 -0.23 1.87 -6.34
C ARG A 571 0.99 2.29 -7.17
N LEU A 572 1.86 1.34 -7.51
CA LEU A 572 3.03 1.60 -8.35
C LEU A 572 2.65 1.96 -9.79
N ALA A 573 1.61 1.35 -10.35
CA ALA A 573 1.04 1.73 -11.64
C ALA A 573 0.51 3.18 -11.63
N GLY A 574 -0.17 3.58 -10.55
CA GLY A 574 -0.59 4.98 -10.36
C GLY A 574 0.60 5.96 -10.30
N HIS A 575 1.69 5.59 -9.63
CA HIS A 575 2.92 6.39 -9.64
C HIS A 575 3.55 6.49 -11.04
N LEU A 576 3.55 5.41 -11.83
CA LEU A 576 4.00 5.45 -13.23
C LEU A 576 3.13 6.41 -14.07
N GLY A 577 1.81 6.32 -13.93
CA GLY A 577 0.86 7.23 -14.58
C GLY A 577 1.11 8.69 -14.20
N TYR A 578 1.29 8.97 -12.91
CA TYR A 578 1.59 10.30 -12.38
C TYR A 578 2.90 10.86 -12.95
N ALA A 579 3.97 10.07 -12.92
CA ALA A 579 5.29 10.48 -13.40
C ALA A 579 5.27 10.82 -14.90
N VAL A 580 4.64 9.96 -15.73
CA VAL A 580 4.57 10.17 -17.18
C VAL A 580 3.63 11.31 -17.55
N ALA A 581 2.48 11.44 -16.88
CA ALA A 581 1.57 12.56 -17.09
C ALA A 581 2.25 13.89 -16.74
N ASN A 582 2.93 13.98 -15.60
CA ASN A 582 3.67 15.19 -15.20
C ASN A 582 4.81 15.50 -16.18
N ALA A 583 5.52 14.50 -16.68
CA ALA A 583 6.56 14.71 -17.68
C ALA A 583 5.98 15.33 -18.97
N LEU A 584 4.86 14.81 -19.48
CA LEU A 584 4.15 15.36 -20.65
C LEU A 584 3.67 16.80 -20.40
N VAL A 585 3.06 17.06 -19.24
CA VAL A 585 2.62 18.40 -18.83
C VAL A 585 3.80 19.37 -18.77
N SER A 586 4.94 18.95 -18.25
CA SER A 586 6.15 19.78 -18.18
C SER A 586 6.74 20.12 -19.55
N MET A 587 6.43 19.32 -20.58
CA MET A 587 6.80 19.54 -21.98
C MET A 587 5.75 20.36 -22.75
N GLY A 588 4.64 20.75 -22.11
CA GLY A 588 3.58 21.58 -22.70
C GLY A 588 2.41 20.81 -23.33
N TYR A 589 2.32 19.50 -23.09
CA TYR A 589 1.19 18.68 -23.52
C TYR A 589 0.13 18.55 -22.42
N LYS A 590 -1.10 18.24 -22.80
CA LYS A 590 -2.13 17.81 -21.85
C LYS A 590 -2.01 16.31 -21.64
N ALA A 591 -2.12 15.86 -20.40
CA ALA A 591 -2.11 14.44 -20.07
C ALA A 591 -2.92 14.14 -18.81
N LEU A 592 -3.68 13.03 -18.84
CA LEU A 592 -4.38 12.46 -17.69
C LEU A 592 -4.15 10.95 -17.66
N TYR A 593 -3.90 10.39 -16.48
CA TYR A 593 -3.84 8.94 -16.32
C TYR A 593 -5.11 8.38 -15.67
N THR A 594 -5.39 7.10 -15.94
CA THR A 594 -6.52 6.37 -15.34
C THR A 594 -6.23 4.88 -15.26
N HIS A 595 -6.71 4.25 -14.20
CA HIS A 595 -6.65 2.79 -14.01
C HIS A 595 -7.73 2.04 -14.80
N ASN A 596 -8.73 2.72 -15.38
CA ASN A 596 -9.82 2.06 -16.10
C ASN A 596 -10.39 2.96 -17.21
N LEU A 597 -9.64 3.17 -18.29
CA LEU A 597 -9.94 4.17 -19.33
C LEU A 597 -11.32 3.97 -19.97
N THR A 598 -11.61 2.79 -20.52
CA THR A 598 -12.91 2.55 -21.14
C THR A 598 -14.02 2.26 -20.14
N GLY A 599 -13.70 2.18 -18.84
CA GLY A 599 -14.68 1.79 -17.82
C GLY A 599 -15.18 0.35 -17.99
N ALA A 600 -14.43 -0.53 -18.66
CA ALA A 600 -14.87 -1.90 -18.96
C ALA A 600 -14.64 -2.88 -17.80
N GLY A 601 -13.68 -2.61 -16.92
CA GLY A 601 -13.37 -3.43 -15.75
C GLY A 601 -14.12 -3.01 -14.48
N SER A 602 -13.76 -3.64 -13.34
CA SER A 602 -14.30 -3.37 -12.01
C SER A 602 -13.17 -3.24 -10.97
N THR A 603 -13.52 -3.38 -9.69
CA THR A 603 -12.57 -3.37 -8.58
C THR A 603 -12.77 -4.58 -7.68
N VAL A 604 -11.70 -5.01 -7.03
CA VAL A 604 -11.65 -6.12 -6.07
C VAL A 604 -11.44 -5.55 -4.66
N GLY A 605 -12.07 -6.16 -3.67
CA GLY A 605 -11.94 -5.77 -2.27
C GLY A 605 -10.61 -6.23 -1.67
N SER A 606 -9.95 -5.35 -0.92
CA SER A 606 -8.79 -5.72 -0.09
C SER A 606 -8.84 -5.10 1.31
N PRO A 607 -7.94 -5.51 2.23
CA PRO A 607 -7.77 -4.82 3.51
C PRO A 607 -7.19 -3.41 3.40
N ARG A 608 -6.79 -2.98 2.19
CA ARG A 608 -6.34 -1.63 1.86
C ARG A 608 -7.37 -0.85 1.03
N GLY A 609 -8.62 -1.31 1.00
CA GLY A 609 -9.69 -0.75 0.18
C GLY A 609 -9.85 -1.48 -1.15
N GLN A 610 -10.64 -0.91 -2.06
CA GLN A 610 -10.85 -1.49 -3.37
C GLN A 610 -9.70 -1.12 -4.32
N PHE A 611 -9.29 -2.04 -5.19
CA PHE A 611 -8.28 -1.82 -6.23
C PHE A 611 -8.77 -2.33 -7.59
N HIS A 612 -8.28 -1.77 -8.69
CA HIS A 612 -8.68 -2.17 -10.05
C HIS A 612 -8.29 -3.60 -10.38
N ASP A 613 -9.24 -4.34 -10.94
CA ASP A 613 -9.12 -5.78 -11.21
C ASP A 613 -8.23 -6.07 -12.45
N ALA A 614 -8.03 -7.35 -12.77
CA ALA A 614 -7.18 -7.76 -13.90
C ALA A 614 -7.70 -7.35 -15.30
N THR A 615 -8.96 -6.93 -15.42
CA THR A 615 -9.62 -6.56 -16.69
C THR A 615 -9.53 -5.06 -16.98
N CYS A 616 -9.20 -4.25 -15.97
CA CYS A 616 -8.97 -2.82 -16.12
C CYS A 616 -7.78 -2.52 -17.05
N ASN A 617 -8.01 -1.64 -18.03
CA ASN A 617 -7.06 -1.27 -19.09
C ASN A 617 -6.57 -2.44 -19.98
N ALA A 618 -7.22 -3.61 -19.94
CA ALA A 618 -6.80 -4.79 -20.70
C ALA A 618 -7.02 -4.63 -22.21
N LEU A 619 -8.18 -4.10 -22.62
CA LEU A 619 -8.50 -3.87 -24.03
C LEU A 619 -7.59 -2.78 -24.64
N GLU A 620 -7.28 -1.77 -23.85
CA GLU A 620 -6.38 -0.68 -24.17
C GLU A 620 -4.95 -1.18 -24.32
N ALA A 621 -4.49 -2.09 -23.47
CA ALA A 621 -3.19 -2.74 -23.61
C ALA A 621 -3.09 -3.56 -24.90
N VAL A 622 -4.14 -4.31 -25.28
CA VAL A 622 -4.18 -5.02 -26.58
C VAL A 622 -4.20 -4.02 -27.75
N ALA A 623 -5.01 -2.97 -27.65
CA ALA A 623 -5.06 -1.90 -28.65
C ALA A 623 -3.75 -1.13 -28.77
N ALA A 624 -2.94 -1.09 -27.71
CA ALA A 624 -1.60 -0.52 -27.68
C ALA A 624 -0.50 -1.54 -28.07
N GLY A 625 -0.88 -2.74 -28.51
CA GLY A 625 0.06 -3.76 -29.02
C GLY A 625 0.91 -4.44 -27.95
N ILE A 626 0.49 -4.43 -26.67
CA ILE A 626 1.28 -5.00 -25.58
C ILE A 626 1.17 -6.53 -25.51
N GLY A 627 0.03 -7.10 -25.89
CA GLY A 627 -0.23 -8.53 -25.78
C GLY A 627 -1.55 -8.93 -26.39
N GLN A 628 -1.99 -10.16 -26.11
CA GLN A 628 -3.24 -10.74 -26.63
C GLN A 628 -4.28 -10.95 -25.52
N MET A 629 -5.56 -10.97 -25.88
CA MET A 629 -6.64 -11.17 -24.92
C MET A 629 -6.70 -12.61 -24.43
N ALA A 630 -6.73 -12.80 -23.11
CA ALA A 630 -7.03 -14.06 -22.45
C ALA A 630 -8.53 -14.22 -22.23
N LEU A 631 -9.01 -15.47 -22.14
CA LEU A 631 -10.44 -15.76 -21.90
C LEU A 631 -10.98 -15.18 -20.58
N ASN A 632 -10.14 -15.02 -19.56
CA ASN A 632 -10.54 -14.43 -18.28
C ASN A 632 -10.57 -12.89 -18.30
N GLY A 633 -10.37 -12.26 -19.47
CA GLY A 633 -10.40 -10.80 -19.65
C GLY A 633 -9.10 -10.07 -19.30
N SER A 634 -8.04 -10.79 -18.93
CA SER A 634 -6.70 -10.24 -18.76
C SER A 634 -5.90 -10.28 -20.07
N VAL A 635 -4.68 -9.73 -20.06
CA VAL A 635 -3.79 -9.71 -21.24
C VAL A 635 -2.66 -10.69 -21.04
N VAL A 636 -2.40 -11.54 -22.04
CA VAL A 636 -1.23 -12.41 -22.10
C VAL A 636 -0.06 -11.66 -22.75
N THR A 637 1.09 -11.70 -22.09
CA THR A 637 2.37 -11.23 -22.61
C THR A 637 3.37 -12.38 -22.58
N ASP A 638 4.34 -12.38 -23.49
CA ASP A 638 5.35 -13.44 -23.58
C ASP A 638 6.17 -13.52 -22.28
N GLU A 639 6.57 -12.37 -21.74
CA GLU A 639 7.44 -12.32 -20.56
C GLU A 639 6.74 -12.70 -19.25
N TYR A 640 5.48 -12.30 -19.05
CA TYR A 640 4.85 -12.34 -17.73
C TYR A 640 3.52 -13.11 -17.70
N GLY A 641 3.10 -13.68 -18.84
CA GLY A 641 1.81 -14.35 -18.93
C GLY A 641 0.71 -13.33 -18.65
N ILE A 642 -0.12 -13.58 -17.63
CA ILE A 642 -1.18 -12.65 -17.18
C ILE A 642 -0.84 -11.90 -15.87
N HIS A 643 0.39 -11.98 -15.38
CA HIS A 643 0.79 -11.47 -14.05
C HIS A 643 1.24 -10.01 -14.04
N GLN A 644 0.39 -9.15 -14.60
CA GLN A 644 0.62 -7.71 -14.68
C GLN A 644 -0.66 -6.90 -14.49
N ARG A 645 -0.50 -5.60 -14.23
CA ARG A 645 -1.58 -4.60 -14.24
C ARG A 645 -1.17 -3.42 -15.13
N PHE A 646 -2.17 -2.70 -15.63
CA PHE A 646 -1.97 -1.64 -16.62
C PHE A 646 -2.49 -0.29 -16.15
N ILE A 647 -1.77 0.76 -16.53
CA ILE A 647 -2.20 2.15 -16.40
C ILE A 647 -2.24 2.81 -17.78
N ALA A 648 -3.31 3.53 -18.09
CA ALA A 648 -3.48 4.26 -19.34
C ALA A 648 -3.25 5.76 -19.10
N ILE A 649 -2.54 6.41 -20.02
CA ILE A 649 -2.29 7.86 -20.03
C ILE A 649 -2.81 8.41 -21.35
N VAL A 650 -3.83 9.25 -21.29
CA VAL A 650 -4.42 9.93 -22.45
C VAL A 650 -3.75 11.28 -22.63
N THR A 651 -3.31 11.61 -23.84
CA THR A 651 -2.57 12.85 -24.13
C THR A 651 -2.88 13.43 -25.51
N ASP A 652 -2.75 14.75 -25.64
CA ASP A 652 -2.78 15.46 -26.93
C ASP A 652 -1.43 15.42 -27.68
N ALA A 653 -0.41 14.79 -27.08
CA ALA A 653 0.86 14.50 -27.75
C ALA A 653 0.68 13.48 -28.88
N GLU A 654 1.32 13.74 -30.02
CA GLU A 654 1.39 12.81 -31.15
C GLU A 654 2.57 11.84 -30.92
N LEU A 655 2.26 10.54 -30.86
CA LEU A 655 3.23 9.49 -30.54
C LEU A 655 3.16 8.37 -31.57
N ASP A 656 4.27 7.66 -31.74
CA ASP A 656 4.35 6.54 -32.69
C ASP A 656 3.56 5.34 -32.15
N ALA A 657 2.48 4.97 -32.84
CA ALA A 657 1.61 3.88 -32.44
C ALA A 657 2.22 2.49 -32.70
N ASN A 658 1.91 1.55 -31.81
CA ASN A 658 2.22 0.14 -31.98
C ASN A 658 1.16 -0.55 -32.87
N PRO A 659 1.54 -1.59 -33.63
CA PRO A 659 0.60 -2.47 -34.31
C PRO A 659 -0.19 -3.31 -33.29
N VAL A 660 -1.37 -3.77 -33.69
CA VAL A 660 -2.26 -4.59 -32.85
C VAL A 660 -2.04 -6.07 -33.14
N HIS A 661 -2.03 -6.88 -32.09
CA HIS A 661 -2.05 -8.34 -32.20
C HIS A 661 -3.50 -8.82 -32.11
N GLY A 662 -4.02 -9.36 -33.21
CA GLY A 662 -5.36 -9.93 -33.26
C GLY A 662 -5.45 -11.31 -32.61
N GLY A 663 -6.69 -11.81 -32.52
CA GLY A 663 -7.04 -13.12 -32.01
C GLY A 663 -7.26 -13.16 -30.50
N MET A 664 -7.79 -14.29 -30.05
CA MET A 664 -7.63 -14.76 -28.69
C MET A 664 -6.28 -15.46 -28.57
N TYR A 665 -5.69 -15.49 -27.38
CA TYR A 665 -4.53 -16.36 -27.15
C TYR A 665 -4.89 -17.83 -27.41
N ASP A 666 -4.15 -18.51 -28.27
CA ASP A 666 -4.52 -19.84 -28.80
C ASP A 666 -4.81 -20.87 -27.71
N ALA A 667 -4.02 -20.88 -26.63
CA ALA A 667 -4.21 -21.81 -25.51
C ALA A 667 -5.54 -21.64 -24.77
N CYS A 668 -6.25 -20.51 -24.96
CA CYS A 668 -7.56 -20.30 -24.38
C CYS A 668 -8.69 -21.03 -25.12
N ALA A 669 -8.51 -21.38 -26.40
CA ALA A 669 -9.58 -21.91 -27.26
C ALA A 669 -10.28 -23.16 -26.71
N GLU A 670 -9.53 -24.03 -26.02
CA GLU A 670 -10.05 -25.29 -25.47
C GLU A 670 -9.89 -25.41 -23.94
N CYS A 671 -9.48 -24.33 -23.25
CA CYS A 671 -9.11 -24.39 -21.84
C CYS A 671 -10.29 -24.27 -20.87
N GLY A 672 -11.01 -23.15 -20.87
CA GLY A 672 -12.20 -22.91 -20.04
C GLY A 672 -12.01 -22.92 -18.51
N LYS A 673 -10.79 -23.08 -17.97
CA LYS A 673 -10.56 -23.20 -16.51
C LYS A 673 -11.07 -22.00 -15.70
N CYS A 674 -10.93 -20.79 -16.23
CA CYS A 674 -11.43 -19.57 -15.58
C CYS A 674 -12.95 -19.55 -15.46
N ILE A 675 -13.67 -20.04 -16.47
CA ILE A 675 -15.13 -20.19 -16.46
C ILE A 675 -15.52 -21.24 -15.41
N ALA A 676 -14.88 -22.42 -15.46
CA ALA A 676 -15.17 -23.51 -14.53
C ALA A 676 -14.89 -23.19 -13.05
N ALA A 677 -13.93 -22.30 -12.79
CA ALA A 677 -13.57 -21.89 -11.43
C ALA A 677 -14.33 -20.66 -10.91
N CYS A 678 -15.16 -20.01 -11.75
CA CYS A 678 -15.87 -18.80 -11.37
C CYS A 678 -17.06 -19.15 -10.45
N PRO A 679 -17.05 -18.73 -9.18
CA PRO A 679 -18.03 -19.21 -8.20
C PRO A 679 -19.42 -18.58 -8.37
N THR A 680 -19.53 -17.51 -9.14
CA THR A 680 -20.77 -16.76 -9.36
C THR A 680 -21.27 -16.83 -10.80
N ALA A 681 -20.61 -17.64 -11.64
CA ALA A 681 -20.86 -17.74 -13.08
C ALA A 681 -20.83 -16.37 -13.80
N ALA A 682 -19.93 -15.48 -13.36
CA ALA A 682 -19.72 -14.16 -13.97
C ALA A 682 -19.05 -14.22 -15.36
N LEU A 683 -18.34 -15.32 -15.65
CA LEU A 683 -17.75 -15.59 -16.97
C LEU A 683 -18.63 -16.61 -17.72
N ARG A 684 -19.29 -16.19 -18.81
CA ARG A 684 -20.20 -17.03 -19.57
C ARG A 684 -19.81 -17.07 -21.04
N GLU A 685 -19.38 -18.22 -21.53
CA GLU A 685 -18.94 -18.43 -22.92
C GLU A 685 -19.92 -17.88 -23.98
N ALA A 686 -21.22 -17.96 -23.71
CA ALA A 686 -22.28 -17.44 -24.59
C ALA A 686 -22.26 -15.91 -24.77
N ASP A 687 -21.62 -15.16 -23.86
CA ASP A 687 -21.50 -13.71 -23.90
C ASP A 687 -20.26 -13.25 -24.69
N ARG A 688 -19.43 -14.19 -25.18
CA ARG A 688 -18.21 -13.84 -25.92
C ARG A 688 -18.54 -13.11 -27.22
N VAL A 689 -17.81 -12.04 -27.47
CA VAL A 689 -17.95 -11.20 -28.66
C VAL A 689 -16.60 -11.00 -29.34
N ASN A 690 -16.64 -10.60 -30.61
CA ASN A 690 -15.44 -10.18 -31.35
C ASN A 690 -15.48 -8.67 -31.54
N LEU A 691 -14.36 -8.01 -31.24
CA LEU A 691 -14.15 -6.58 -31.40
C LEU A 691 -13.15 -6.35 -32.53
N ASN A 692 -13.36 -5.32 -33.35
CA ASN A 692 -12.40 -4.91 -34.37
C ASN A 692 -11.53 -3.77 -33.84
N VAL A 693 -10.21 -3.95 -33.87
CA VAL A 693 -9.23 -2.94 -33.45
C VAL A 693 -8.21 -2.78 -34.57
N ASP A 694 -8.33 -1.69 -35.33
CA ASP A 694 -7.52 -1.39 -36.53
C ASP A 694 -7.44 -2.56 -37.53
N GLY A 695 -8.58 -3.23 -37.77
CA GLY A 695 -8.68 -4.36 -38.70
C GLY A 695 -8.27 -5.71 -38.11
N ALA A 696 -7.71 -5.74 -36.91
CA ALA A 696 -7.49 -6.97 -36.15
C ALA A 696 -8.76 -7.35 -35.37
N GLU A 697 -9.21 -8.60 -35.49
CA GLU A 697 -10.32 -9.11 -34.69
C GLU A 697 -9.80 -9.63 -33.35
N ILE A 698 -10.35 -9.16 -32.23
CA ILE A 698 -10.00 -9.59 -30.87
C ILE A 698 -11.22 -10.28 -30.27
N SER A 699 -11.04 -11.49 -29.74
CA SER A 699 -12.11 -12.17 -29.00
C SER A 699 -12.11 -11.73 -27.55
N TRP A 700 -13.24 -11.24 -27.06
CA TRP A 700 -13.39 -10.71 -25.72
C TRP A 700 -14.60 -11.34 -25.03
N LEU A 701 -14.37 -11.84 -23.81
CA LEU A 701 -15.42 -12.35 -22.94
C LEU A 701 -15.72 -11.29 -21.86
N PRO A 702 -16.81 -10.51 -22.00
CA PRO A 702 -17.18 -9.53 -20.98
C PRO A 702 -17.56 -10.23 -19.67
N VAL A 703 -16.97 -9.78 -18.57
CA VAL A 703 -17.36 -10.20 -17.21
C VAL A 703 -18.71 -9.59 -16.85
N GLU A 704 -19.64 -10.40 -16.35
CA GLU A 704 -20.86 -9.92 -15.70
C GLU A 704 -20.48 -9.31 -14.33
N ALA A 705 -20.60 -7.99 -14.23
CA ALA A 705 -19.93 -7.25 -13.18
C ALA A 705 -20.56 -7.44 -11.80
N ASN A 706 -21.89 -7.50 -11.68
CA ASN A 706 -22.53 -7.64 -10.37
C ASN A 706 -22.27 -9.02 -9.75
N ARG A 707 -22.23 -10.07 -10.58
CA ARG A 707 -21.85 -11.44 -10.18
C ARG A 707 -20.38 -11.50 -9.78
N CYS A 708 -19.49 -10.85 -10.53
CA CYS A 708 -18.08 -10.81 -10.17
C CYS A 708 -17.87 -10.04 -8.87
N ASP A 709 -18.51 -8.87 -8.74
CA ASP A 709 -18.43 -8.00 -7.57
C ASP A 709 -18.97 -8.68 -6.32
N TRP A 710 -20.04 -9.49 -6.43
CA TRP A 710 -20.56 -10.30 -5.32
C TRP A 710 -19.46 -11.11 -4.65
N ALA A 711 -18.62 -11.80 -5.44
CA ALA A 711 -17.52 -12.61 -4.93
C ALA A 711 -16.26 -11.80 -4.60
N SER A 712 -15.78 -10.98 -5.54
CA SER A 712 -14.43 -10.40 -5.49
C SER A 712 -14.37 -9.04 -4.79
N LYS A 713 -15.39 -8.19 -4.97
CA LYS A 713 -15.48 -6.85 -4.38
C LYS A 713 -16.06 -6.88 -2.98
N TYR A 714 -17.19 -7.56 -2.85
CA TYR A 714 -17.94 -7.66 -1.60
C TYR A 714 -17.58 -8.90 -0.79
N ALA A 715 -16.74 -9.82 -1.27
CA ALA A 715 -16.26 -10.95 -0.47
C ALA A 715 -17.39 -11.85 0.09
N LEU A 716 -18.54 -11.92 -0.60
CA LEU A 716 -19.71 -12.67 -0.14
C LEU A 716 -19.58 -14.18 -0.37
N VAL A 717 -18.61 -14.62 -1.17
CA VAL A 717 -18.35 -16.03 -1.45
C VAL A 717 -17.06 -16.48 -0.77
N SER A 718 -17.16 -17.49 0.10
CA SER A 718 -16.05 -17.92 0.94
C SER A 718 -14.90 -18.52 0.13
N GLU A 719 -15.22 -19.28 -0.91
CA GLU A 719 -14.26 -19.99 -1.74
C GLU A 719 -13.45 -19.08 -2.66
N GLU A 720 -13.81 -17.80 -2.77
CA GLU A 720 -13.05 -16.77 -3.49
C GLU A 720 -11.73 -16.42 -2.77
N GLY A 721 -11.59 -16.78 -1.50
CA GLY A 721 -10.33 -16.64 -0.76
C GLY A 721 -10.52 -16.36 0.73
N ASN A 722 -11.63 -15.72 1.10
CA ASN A 722 -11.87 -15.20 2.44
C ASN A 722 -11.85 -16.29 3.52
N MET A 723 -12.27 -17.52 3.19
CA MET A 723 -12.23 -18.67 4.10
C MET A 723 -10.84 -18.98 4.63
N TYR A 724 -9.81 -18.70 3.86
CA TYR A 724 -8.41 -18.94 4.26
C TYR A 724 -7.86 -17.87 5.20
N GLY A 725 -8.50 -16.70 5.23
CA GLY A 725 -8.25 -15.62 6.20
C GLY A 725 -9.03 -15.78 7.51
N GLY A 726 -9.84 -16.83 7.65
CA GLY A 726 -10.70 -17.05 8.83
C GLY A 726 -12.07 -16.37 8.74
N ASN A 727 -12.44 -15.84 7.58
CA ASN A 727 -13.79 -15.32 7.30
C ASN A 727 -14.62 -16.38 6.56
N PHE A 728 -15.68 -16.87 7.20
CA PHE A 728 -16.54 -17.93 6.65
C PHE A 728 -17.86 -17.42 6.07
N THR A 729 -18.01 -16.10 5.85
CA THR A 729 -19.16 -15.57 5.11
C THR A 729 -19.27 -16.26 3.75
N ASN A 730 -20.42 -16.89 3.49
CA ASN A 730 -20.70 -17.62 2.27
C ASN A 730 -22.17 -17.49 1.89
N ILE A 731 -22.46 -16.54 1.01
CA ILE A 731 -23.80 -16.19 0.57
C ILE A 731 -23.86 -16.45 -0.94
N GLU A 732 -24.73 -17.36 -1.33
CA GLU A 732 -24.92 -17.75 -2.73
C GLU A 732 -25.33 -16.55 -3.57
N CYS A 733 -24.71 -16.42 -4.75
CA CYS A 733 -25.06 -15.36 -5.69
C CYS A 733 -26.40 -15.69 -6.34
N PRO A 734 -27.44 -14.85 -6.19
CA PRO A 734 -28.76 -15.14 -6.75
C PRO A 734 -28.75 -15.13 -8.29
N GLU A 735 -29.81 -15.68 -8.91
CA GLU A 735 -30.02 -15.59 -10.35
C GLU A 735 -30.19 -14.14 -10.82
N GLU A 736 -30.96 -13.35 -10.07
CA GLU A 736 -31.14 -11.92 -10.25
C GLU A 736 -30.55 -11.15 -9.08
N ILE A 737 -29.63 -10.22 -9.36
CA ILE A 737 -28.98 -9.40 -8.33
C ILE A 737 -29.67 -8.04 -8.28
N THR A 738 -30.51 -7.85 -7.25
CA THR A 738 -31.20 -6.58 -6.98
C THR A 738 -30.47 -5.78 -5.88
N PRO A 739 -30.76 -4.46 -5.74
CA PRO A 739 -30.21 -3.67 -4.64
C PRO A 739 -30.53 -4.24 -3.26
N ASP A 740 -31.76 -4.72 -3.07
CA ASP A 740 -32.21 -5.31 -1.80
C ASP A 740 -31.49 -6.63 -1.53
N ALA A 741 -31.33 -7.48 -2.54
CA ALA A 741 -30.59 -8.74 -2.39
C ALA A 741 -29.12 -8.50 -1.99
N LEU A 742 -28.47 -7.50 -2.59
CA LEU A 742 -27.11 -7.11 -2.20
C LEU A 742 -27.06 -6.52 -0.79
N ALA A 743 -28.00 -5.64 -0.43
CA ALA A 743 -28.08 -5.06 0.91
C ALA A 743 -28.27 -6.15 1.99
N ASP A 744 -29.18 -7.09 1.75
CA ASP A 744 -29.46 -8.20 2.67
C ASP A 744 -28.27 -9.16 2.81
N ALA A 745 -27.52 -9.38 1.73
CA ALA A 745 -26.30 -10.17 1.78
C ALA A 745 -25.19 -9.44 2.59
N LEU A 746 -24.99 -8.15 2.37
CA LEU A 746 -23.98 -7.36 3.08
C LEU A 746 -24.26 -7.27 4.59
N ARG A 747 -25.53 -7.20 5.02
CA ARG A 747 -25.89 -7.23 6.44
C ARG A 747 -25.49 -8.53 7.16
N GLN A 748 -25.27 -9.61 6.42
CA GLN A 748 -24.83 -10.90 6.94
C GLN A 748 -23.29 -11.04 6.99
N HIS A 749 -22.55 -9.99 6.62
CA HIS A 749 -21.09 -9.98 6.76
C HIS A 749 -20.65 -10.21 8.19
N ASP A 750 -19.54 -10.91 8.34
CA ASP A 750 -18.81 -10.94 9.60
C ASP A 750 -18.33 -9.53 9.97
N HIS A 751 -18.69 -9.06 11.17
CA HIS A 751 -18.41 -7.70 11.62
C HIS A 751 -16.90 -7.40 11.65
N VAL A 752 -16.07 -8.40 11.98
CA VAL A 752 -14.62 -8.26 12.09
C VAL A 752 -13.96 -8.19 10.70
N PHE A 753 -14.47 -8.96 9.75
CA PHE A 753 -13.86 -9.10 8.43
C PHE A 753 -14.47 -8.22 7.35
N LYS A 754 -15.62 -7.56 7.60
CA LYS A 754 -16.34 -6.77 6.58
C LYS A 754 -15.50 -5.73 5.84
N PHE A 755 -14.49 -5.15 6.51
CA PHE A 755 -13.61 -4.12 5.96
C PHE A 755 -12.19 -4.65 5.64
N ARG A 756 -11.96 -5.96 5.78
CA ARG A 756 -10.71 -6.65 5.43
C ARG A 756 -10.98 -7.86 4.54
N PRO A 757 -11.65 -7.68 3.38
CA PRO A 757 -11.81 -8.76 2.42
C PRO A 757 -10.44 -9.24 1.92
N VAL A 758 -10.28 -10.55 1.76
CA VAL A 758 -9.05 -11.18 1.26
C VAL A 758 -9.47 -12.12 0.12
N THR A 759 -9.64 -11.55 -1.07
CA THR A 759 -10.16 -12.24 -2.26
C THR A 759 -9.04 -12.58 -3.25
N GLY A 760 -9.11 -13.77 -3.83
CA GLY A 760 -8.04 -14.36 -4.63
C GLY A 760 -8.17 -14.19 -6.13
N GLU A 761 -9.29 -13.69 -6.66
CA GLU A 761 -9.59 -13.65 -8.11
C GLU A 761 -9.40 -15.04 -8.75
N ARG A 762 -10.29 -15.99 -8.45
CA ARG A 762 -10.12 -17.41 -8.83
C ARG A 762 -9.82 -17.61 -10.31
N CYS A 763 -10.41 -16.80 -11.19
CA CYS A 763 -10.17 -16.84 -12.64
C CYS A 763 -8.72 -16.54 -13.04
N ILE A 764 -7.98 -15.80 -12.21
CA ILE A 764 -6.55 -15.52 -12.34
C ILE A 764 -5.73 -16.66 -11.71
N VAL A 765 -6.10 -17.09 -10.50
CA VAL A 765 -5.38 -18.14 -9.75
C VAL A 765 -5.32 -19.48 -10.47
N VAL A 766 -6.40 -19.88 -11.15
CA VAL A 766 -6.44 -21.16 -11.89
C VAL A 766 -5.88 -21.06 -13.31
N CYS A 767 -5.58 -19.86 -13.79
CA CYS A 767 -5.10 -19.66 -15.15
C CYS A 767 -3.71 -20.28 -15.30
N PRO A 768 -3.46 -21.11 -16.35
CA PRO A 768 -2.16 -21.72 -16.57
C PRO A 768 -1.19 -20.81 -17.35
N LEU A 769 -1.59 -19.60 -17.72
CA LEU A 769 -0.82 -18.69 -18.57
C LEU A 769 0.18 -17.88 -17.75
N PHE A 770 1.29 -18.53 -17.42
CA PHE A 770 2.46 -17.95 -16.77
C PHE A 770 3.47 -17.49 -17.83
N GLY A 771 4.31 -16.52 -17.48
CA GLY A 771 5.35 -16.01 -18.38
C GLY A 771 6.54 -16.96 -18.52
N ASP A 772 7.35 -16.73 -19.55
CA ASP A 772 8.56 -17.50 -19.83
C ASP A 772 9.81 -17.04 -19.04
N LYS A 773 9.69 -15.94 -18.27
CA LYS A 773 10.80 -15.36 -17.48
C LYS A 773 10.89 -15.86 -16.03
#